data_AF-A0A2K5Y164-F1
#
_entry.id   AF-A0A2K5Y164-F1
#
_cell.length_a   1.000
_cell.length_b   1.000
_cell.length_c   1.000
_cell.angle_alpha   90.00
_cell.angle_beta   90.00
_cell.angle_gamma   90.00
#
_symmetry.space_group_name_H-M   'P 1'
#
loop_
_entity.id
_entity.type
_entity.pdbx_description
1 polymer ?
#
loop_
_entity_poly.entity_id
_entity_poly.type
_entity_poly.pdbx_seq_one_letter_code
_entity_poly.pdbx_strand_id
1 'polypeptide(L)'
;MEKRETFVQAVSKELVGEFLQFVQLDKEASDPFSLNELLDELSRKQKEELWQRLKNLLTDVLLESPVDGWQVVEAQGEDNMETEHGSKMRKSIDIIYAITSVVLASVSVINESENYEALLECVIILNGILYALPESERKLQSSVQDLCVTWWEKGLPAKEDTGKTAFVMLLRRSLETKTGADICRLWRIHQALYCFDYDLEESGEIKDMLLECFISINYIKKEEGRRFLSSLFNWNINFVRMIHGTIKNQLQGLQKSLMVYIAEIYFRAWKKASGKILETIENDCIQDFMFHGIHLPRRSPVHSKVREVLSYFHHQKKVRQGVEEMLYRLYKPILWRGLKARNSEVRSNAALLFVEAFPIRDPNLHAIEMDSEIQKQFEELYSLLEDPYPMVRSTGILGVCKITSKYWEMMPPTILIDLLKKVTGELAFDTSSADVRCSVFKVRCFKLCKSLGHILELVDNWLPTEHAQAKSNTASKRRVQIHDTRPVKPELALVYIEYLLTHPKNRECLLSAPRKKLNHLLKALETSKADLESLLQTPGGKPRGFGEAAALRAFGLHCRLSIHLQHKFCSEGKVYLSILEDTGFWLESKILSFIQDQEEDYLKLHTVIYQQIIQTYLTVCKDVVMVGLGDHQFQMQLLQRSLGIMQTVKGFFYVSLLLDILKEITGSSLIQKTDSDEEVAMLLDTVQKVFQKMLECIARSFRKQPEEGLRLLYSVQRPLHEFITAVQSWHTDTPVHRGVLSTLIAGPVVEISHQLRKVSDTEEFTPPEHLSDLPPFSRCLIGIIIKSSNVVRSFLDELKACVASDDIEGIVCLTAAVHIILVINAGKHKSSKVREVAATVHRKLKTFMEITLEEDSIER
;
A
#
# COMPACT_ATOMS: atom_id res chain seq x y z
N MET A 1 -17.74 -68.96 23.57
CA MET A 1 -18.13 -69.91 22.51
C MET A 1 -19.63 -69.87 22.27
N GLU A 2 -20.48 -69.98 23.30
CA GLU A 2 -21.94 -70.01 23.19
C GLU A 2 -22.52 -68.82 22.38
N LYS A 3 -22.19 -67.57 22.73
CA LYS A 3 -22.66 -66.37 21.99
C LYS A 3 -22.31 -66.33 20.49
N ARG A 4 -21.19 -66.94 20.07
CA ARG A 4 -20.74 -66.94 18.66
C ARG A 4 -21.61 -67.86 17.81
N GLU A 5 -21.92 -69.04 18.35
CA GLU A 5 -22.75 -70.04 17.69
C GLU A 5 -24.22 -69.61 17.67
N THR A 6 -24.70 -68.99 18.75
CA THR A 6 -26.04 -68.38 18.80
C THR A 6 -26.23 -67.31 17.72
N PHE A 7 -25.23 -66.45 17.48
CA PHE A 7 -25.33 -65.42 16.44
C PHE A 7 -25.39 -66.02 15.03
N VAL A 8 -24.53 -66.99 14.71
CA VAL A 8 -24.55 -67.66 13.39
C VAL A 8 -25.89 -68.37 13.16
N GLN A 9 -26.46 -68.99 14.19
CA GLN A 9 -27.76 -69.65 14.11
C GLN A 9 -28.95 -68.67 13.99
N ALA A 10 -28.86 -67.49 14.64
CA ALA A 10 -29.88 -66.45 14.58
C ALA A 10 -30.10 -65.91 13.16
N VAL A 11 -29.09 -66.00 12.27
CA VAL A 11 -29.24 -65.67 10.84
C VAL A 11 -30.05 -66.76 10.14
N SER A 12 -31.36 -66.71 10.29
CA SER A 12 -32.33 -67.58 9.62
C SER A 12 -33.71 -66.93 9.57
N LYS A 13 -34.57 -67.40 8.66
CA LYS A 13 -35.95 -66.90 8.50
C LYS A 13 -36.81 -67.12 9.76
N GLU A 14 -36.52 -68.16 10.52
CA GLU A 14 -37.26 -68.55 11.73
C GLU A 14 -36.89 -67.66 12.94
N LEU A 15 -35.67 -67.11 12.96
CA LEU A 15 -35.10 -66.34 14.09
C LEU A 15 -34.79 -64.87 13.75
N VAL A 16 -35.46 -64.31 12.72
CA VAL A 16 -35.22 -62.93 12.26
C VAL A 16 -35.33 -61.89 13.38
N GLY A 17 -36.25 -62.08 14.34
CA GLY A 17 -36.40 -61.19 15.49
C GLY A 17 -35.16 -61.14 16.39
N GLU A 18 -34.53 -62.29 16.62
CA GLU A 18 -33.28 -62.38 17.41
C GLU A 18 -32.10 -61.78 16.63
N PHE A 19 -32.04 -62.00 15.32
CA PHE A 19 -31.04 -61.38 14.45
C PHE A 19 -31.11 -59.85 14.47
N LEU A 20 -32.31 -59.27 14.36
CA LEU A 20 -32.51 -57.82 14.44
C LEU A 20 -32.10 -57.26 15.81
N GLN A 21 -32.36 -57.99 16.90
CA GLN A 21 -31.91 -57.61 18.23
C GLN A 21 -30.38 -57.56 18.33
N PHE A 22 -29.66 -58.54 17.79
CA PHE A 22 -28.19 -58.50 17.78
C PHE A 22 -27.62 -57.28 17.04
N VAL A 23 -28.20 -56.90 15.89
CA VAL A 23 -27.77 -55.70 15.15
C VAL A 23 -28.19 -54.42 15.87
N GLN A 24 -29.28 -54.44 16.63
CA GLN A 24 -29.70 -53.29 17.44
C GLN A 24 -28.80 -53.08 18.66
N LEU A 25 -28.33 -54.16 19.31
CA LEU A 25 -27.37 -54.11 20.41
C LEU A 25 -26.04 -53.46 19.99
N ASP A 26 -25.54 -53.74 18.78
CA ASP A 26 -24.32 -53.11 18.23
C ASP A 26 -24.45 -51.58 18.06
N LYS A 27 -25.67 -51.05 17.99
CA LYS A 27 -25.93 -49.61 17.84
C LYS A 27 -26.06 -48.87 19.17
N GLU A 28 -26.26 -49.57 20.28
CA GLU A 28 -26.45 -48.95 21.59
C GLU A 28 -25.09 -48.65 22.24
N ALA A 29 -24.71 -47.37 22.31
CA ALA A 29 -23.42 -46.93 22.87
C ALA A 29 -23.21 -47.31 24.36
N SER A 30 -24.25 -47.81 25.03
CA SER A 30 -24.25 -48.28 26.41
C SER A 30 -23.99 -49.79 26.57
N ASP A 31 -24.04 -50.58 25.49
CA ASP A 31 -23.83 -52.03 25.53
C ASP A 31 -22.39 -52.39 25.12
N PRO A 32 -21.72 -53.34 25.81
CA PRO A 32 -20.37 -53.79 25.44
C PRO A 32 -20.31 -54.67 24.17
N PHE A 33 -21.43 -55.02 23.55
CA PHE A 33 -21.46 -55.83 22.34
C PHE A 33 -20.92 -55.10 21.11
N SER A 34 -19.94 -55.71 20.43
CA SER A 34 -19.35 -55.22 19.19
C SER A 34 -19.42 -56.30 18.12
N LEU A 35 -20.13 -56.01 17.03
CA LEU A 35 -20.24 -56.90 15.88
C LEU A 35 -18.88 -57.17 15.23
N ASN A 36 -17.99 -56.17 15.19
CA ASN A 36 -16.65 -56.31 14.62
C ASN A 36 -15.78 -57.28 15.43
N GLU A 37 -15.84 -57.20 16.77
CA GLU A 37 -15.10 -58.12 17.65
C GLU A 37 -15.64 -59.55 17.54
N LEU A 38 -16.96 -59.71 17.49
CA LEU A 38 -17.60 -61.01 17.31
C LEU A 38 -17.17 -61.68 16.01
N LEU A 39 -17.16 -60.94 14.89
CA LEU A 39 -16.80 -61.46 13.57
C LEU A 39 -15.32 -61.86 13.50
N ASP A 40 -14.42 -61.08 14.12
CA ASP A 40 -12.97 -61.37 14.14
C ASP A 40 -12.66 -62.66 14.94
N GLU A 41 -13.47 -62.92 15.96
CA GLU A 41 -13.39 -64.10 16.79
C GLU A 41 -13.96 -65.40 16.18
N LEU A 42 -14.64 -65.32 15.03
CA LEU A 42 -15.21 -66.49 14.34
C LEU A 42 -14.14 -67.34 13.67
N SER A 43 -14.27 -68.66 13.78
CA SER A 43 -13.44 -69.57 12.98
C SER A 43 -13.81 -69.46 11.50
N ARG A 44 -12.88 -69.83 10.60
CA ARG A 44 -13.10 -69.84 9.15
C ARG A 44 -14.42 -70.53 8.73
N LYS A 45 -14.70 -71.72 9.28
CA LYS A 45 -15.93 -72.46 8.95
C LYS A 45 -17.19 -71.71 9.39
N GLN A 46 -17.14 -71.03 10.53
CA GLN A 46 -18.27 -70.24 11.04
C GLN A 46 -18.51 -68.99 10.21
N LYS A 47 -17.46 -68.34 9.69
CA LYS A 47 -17.60 -67.21 8.75
C LYS A 47 -18.23 -67.65 7.43
N GLU A 48 -17.75 -68.75 6.85
CA GLU A 48 -18.30 -69.32 5.62
C GLU A 48 -19.78 -69.73 5.80
N GLU A 49 -20.14 -70.34 6.94
CA GLU A 49 -21.54 -70.67 7.27
C GLU A 49 -22.41 -69.42 7.43
N LEU A 50 -21.92 -68.40 8.14
CA LEU A 50 -22.61 -67.14 8.33
C LEU A 50 -22.93 -66.47 7.00
N TRP A 51 -21.96 -66.40 6.08
CA TRP A 51 -22.15 -65.77 4.77
C TRP A 51 -23.18 -66.51 3.90
N GLN A 52 -23.21 -67.85 3.94
CA GLN A 52 -24.24 -68.64 3.27
C GLN A 52 -25.63 -68.39 3.86
N ARG A 53 -25.74 -68.32 5.19
CA ARG A 53 -27.00 -68.00 5.87
C ARG A 53 -27.51 -66.60 5.52
N LEU A 54 -26.61 -65.60 5.47
CA LEU A 54 -26.93 -64.22 5.04
C LEU A 54 -27.45 -64.18 3.60
N LYS A 55 -26.80 -64.91 2.68
CA LYS A 55 -27.24 -65.02 1.28
C LYS A 55 -28.64 -65.61 1.16
N ASN A 56 -28.89 -66.72 1.84
CA ASN A 56 -30.19 -67.39 1.80
C ASN A 56 -31.28 -66.48 2.35
N LEU A 57 -31.02 -65.83 3.50
CA LEU A 57 -31.96 -64.89 4.10
C LEU A 57 -32.24 -63.69 3.20
N LEU A 58 -31.21 -63.09 2.57
CA LEU A 58 -31.37 -61.98 1.64
C LEU A 58 -32.22 -62.38 0.42
N THR A 59 -31.97 -63.56 -0.14
CA THR A 59 -32.71 -64.08 -1.30
C THR A 59 -34.18 -64.34 -0.94
N ASP A 60 -34.43 -64.99 0.20
CA ASP A 60 -35.79 -65.27 0.67
C ASP A 60 -36.60 -63.98 0.90
N VAL A 61 -35.98 -62.97 1.52
CA VAL A 61 -36.63 -61.67 1.77
C VAL A 61 -37.00 -60.95 0.47
N LEU A 62 -36.13 -61.01 -0.55
CA LEU A 62 -36.40 -60.41 -1.86
C LEU A 62 -37.44 -61.18 -2.68
N LEU A 63 -37.56 -62.50 -2.49
CA LEU A 63 -38.62 -63.31 -3.08
C LEU A 63 -39.99 -63.01 -2.46
N GLU A 64 -40.05 -62.75 -1.16
CA GLU A 64 -41.29 -62.39 -0.45
C GLU A 64 -41.75 -60.96 -0.74
N SER A 65 -40.82 -60.05 -1.02
CA SER A 65 -41.07 -58.64 -1.32
C SER A 65 -40.25 -58.18 -2.54
N PRO A 66 -40.76 -58.40 -3.77
CA PRO A 66 -40.05 -58.03 -5.00
C PRO A 66 -39.82 -56.52 -5.11
N VAL A 67 -38.64 -56.15 -5.61
CA VAL A 67 -38.16 -54.76 -5.73
C VAL A 67 -39.03 -53.87 -6.63
N ASP A 68 -39.69 -54.44 -7.64
CA ASP A 68 -40.53 -53.68 -8.60
C ASP A 68 -41.71 -52.94 -7.94
N GLY A 69 -42.15 -53.40 -6.76
CA GLY A 69 -43.28 -52.81 -6.03
C GLY A 69 -42.90 -51.65 -5.10
N TRP A 70 -41.60 -51.45 -4.81
CA TRP A 70 -41.17 -50.55 -3.72
C TRP A 70 -41.39 -49.07 -4.02
N GLN A 71 -41.19 -48.62 -5.27
CA GLN A 71 -41.40 -47.22 -5.65
C GLN A 71 -42.88 -46.84 -5.81
N VAL A 72 -43.75 -47.80 -6.14
CA VAL A 72 -45.19 -47.57 -6.33
C VAL A 72 -45.91 -47.36 -4.99
N VAL A 73 -45.44 -48.02 -3.93
CA VAL A 73 -45.97 -47.90 -2.56
C VAL A 73 -45.70 -46.51 -1.95
N GLU A 74 -44.58 -45.87 -2.31
CA GLU A 74 -44.24 -44.53 -1.83
C GLU A 74 -45.10 -43.44 -2.51
N ALA A 75 -45.43 -43.59 -3.80
CA ALA A 75 -46.26 -42.64 -4.55
C ALA A 75 -47.75 -42.62 -4.13
N GLN A 76 -48.22 -43.64 -3.41
CA GLN A 76 -49.60 -43.75 -2.90
C GLN A 76 -49.74 -43.29 -1.43
N GLY A 77 -48.65 -42.85 -0.79
CA GLY A 77 -48.54 -42.68 0.66
C GLY A 77 -48.74 -41.27 1.21
N GLU A 78 -49.76 -40.51 0.78
CA GLU A 78 -50.23 -39.31 1.51
C GLU A 78 -51.62 -39.47 2.15
N ASP A 79 -52.34 -40.58 1.89
CA ASP A 79 -53.63 -40.88 2.56
C ASP A 79 -53.48 -42.00 3.62
N ASN A 80 -53.81 -41.66 4.87
CA ASN A 80 -53.57 -42.40 6.10
C ASN A 80 -54.30 -43.75 6.24
N MET A 81 -53.88 -44.78 5.51
CA MET A 81 -54.14 -46.20 5.86
C MET A 81 -52.90 -47.04 5.55
N GLU A 82 -52.22 -47.56 6.58
CA GLU A 82 -51.12 -48.52 6.41
C GLU A 82 -51.62 -49.75 5.65
N THR A 83 -51.30 -49.86 4.37
CA THR A 83 -51.62 -51.06 3.60
C THR A 83 -50.76 -52.23 4.08
N GLU A 84 -51.31 -53.45 4.06
CA GLU A 84 -50.58 -54.68 4.45
C GLU A 84 -49.27 -54.84 3.64
N HIS A 85 -49.23 -54.28 2.43
CA HIS A 85 -48.05 -54.25 1.56
C HIS A 85 -46.96 -53.29 2.04
N GLY A 86 -47.32 -52.10 2.55
CA GLY A 86 -46.37 -51.13 3.11
C GLY A 86 -45.68 -51.64 4.39
N SER A 87 -46.41 -52.33 5.26
CA SER A 87 -45.82 -52.92 6.49
C SER A 87 -44.89 -54.11 6.20
N LYS A 88 -45.18 -54.91 5.15
CA LYS A 88 -44.29 -55.98 4.67
C LYS A 88 -43.00 -55.39 4.08
N MET A 89 -43.12 -54.37 3.25
CA MET A 89 -41.97 -53.66 2.67
C MET A 89 -41.05 -53.07 3.74
N ARG A 90 -41.61 -52.39 4.76
CA ARG A 90 -40.83 -51.81 5.87
C ARG A 90 -40.01 -52.88 6.61
N LYS A 91 -40.64 -54.03 6.92
CA LYS A 91 -39.96 -55.17 7.57
C LYS A 91 -38.86 -55.75 6.68
N SER A 92 -39.11 -55.91 5.38
CA SER A 92 -38.08 -56.37 4.44
C SER A 92 -36.87 -55.42 4.40
N ILE A 93 -37.10 -54.10 4.39
CA ILE A 93 -36.03 -53.09 4.39
C ILE A 93 -35.23 -53.11 5.68
N ASP A 94 -35.86 -53.26 6.85
CA ASP A 94 -35.18 -53.39 8.14
C ASP A 94 -34.28 -54.65 8.19
N ILE A 95 -34.77 -55.77 7.64
CA ILE A 95 -33.98 -57.02 7.53
C ILE A 95 -32.80 -56.84 6.58
N ILE A 96 -33.02 -56.26 5.40
CA ILE A 96 -31.96 -55.98 4.42
C ILE A 96 -30.91 -55.02 5.01
N TYR A 97 -31.34 -54.03 5.80
CA TYR A 97 -30.46 -53.13 6.51
C TYR A 97 -29.59 -53.87 7.55
N ALA A 98 -30.18 -54.78 8.31
CA ALA A 98 -29.45 -55.60 9.27
C ALA A 98 -28.44 -56.52 8.57
N ILE A 99 -28.85 -57.17 7.46
CA ILE A 99 -27.95 -57.96 6.60
C ILE A 99 -26.80 -57.09 6.08
N THR A 100 -27.10 -55.91 5.55
CA THR A 100 -26.09 -54.98 5.02
C THR A 100 -25.08 -54.58 6.08
N SER A 101 -25.52 -54.37 7.33
CA SER A 101 -24.65 -54.03 8.46
C SER A 101 -23.66 -55.16 8.78
N VAL A 102 -24.13 -56.41 8.79
CA VAL A 102 -23.28 -57.60 9.03
C VAL A 102 -22.38 -57.90 7.84
N VAL A 103 -22.87 -57.73 6.61
CA VAL A 103 -22.07 -57.87 5.39
C VAL A 103 -20.95 -56.83 5.36
N LEU A 104 -21.24 -55.57 5.70
CA LEU A 104 -20.26 -54.49 5.80
C LEU A 104 -19.18 -54.79 6.84
N ALA A 105 -19.56 -55.18 8.06
CA ALA A 105 -18.62 -55.56 9.12
C ALA A 105 -17.80 -56.82 8.75
N SER A 106 -18.37 -57.72 7.94
CA SER A 106 -17.66 -58.91 7.47
C SER A 106 -16.49 -58.56 6.53
N VAL A 107 -16.56 -57.46 5.76
CA VAL A 107 -15.51 -57.08 4.79
C VAL A 107 -14.15 -56.85 5.45
N SER A 108 -14.12 -56.27 6.65
CA SER A 108 -12.86 -56.03 7.38
C SER A 108 -12.16 -57.31 7.82
N VAL A 109 -12.91 -58.41 7.96
CA VAL A 109 -12.47 -59.65 8.60
C VAL A 109 -12.11 -60.75 7.58
N ILE A 110 -12.24 -60.46 6.28
CA ILE A 110 -11.90 -61.36 5.17
C ILE A 110 -10.39 -61.59 5.09
N ASN A 111 -10.01 -62.87 5.06
CA ASN A 111 -8.65 -63.34 4.78
C ASN A 111 -8.56 -64.05 3.41
N GLU A 112 -7.38 -64.03 2.77
CA GLU A 112 -7.13 -64.65 1.44
C GLU A 112 -7.43 -66.16 1.37
N SER A 113 -7.47 -66.84 2.53
CA SER A 113 -7.69 -68.29 2.59
C SER A 113 -9.16 -68.71 2.69
N GLU A 114 -10.10 -67.78 2.94
CA GLU A 114 -11.52 -68.06 3.20
C GLU A 114 -12.35 -68.08 1.90
N ASN A 115 -13.38 -68.93 1.79
CA ASN A 115 -14.30 -68.87 0.64
C ASN A 115 -15.42 -67.84 0.87
N TYR A 116 -15.33 -66.70 0.19
CA TYR A 116 -16.28 -65.58 0.32
C TYR A 116 -17.25 -65.44 -0.87
N GLU A 117 -17.46 -66.48 -1.69
CA GLU A 117 -18.40 -66.45 -2.83
C GLU A 117 -19.83 -66.04 -2.41
N ALA A 118 -20.35 -66.60 -1.32
CA ALA A 118 -21.68 -66.23 -0.81
C ALA A 118 -21.77 -64.77 -0.39
N LEU A 119 -20.68 -64.23 0.19
CA LEU A 119 -20.59 -62.83 0.57
C LEU A 119 -20.55 -61.92 -0.67
N LEU A 120 -19.83 -62.32 -1.72
CA LEU A 120 -19.81 -61.63 -3.00
C LEU A 120 -21.21 -61.58 -3.63
N GLU A 121 -21.95 -62.69 -3.63
CA GLU A 121 -23.33 -62.71 -4.13
C GLU A 121 -24.23 -61.76 -3.35
N CYS A 122 -24.12 -61.72 -2.02
CA CYS A 122 -24.84 -60.72 -1.21
C CYS A 122 -24.53 -59.30 -1.66
N VAL A 123 -23.25 -58.97 -1.88
CA VAL A 123 -22.83 -57.62 -2.32
C VAL A 123 -23.39 -57.29 -3.70
N ILE A 124 -23.40 -58.23 -4.64
CA ILE A 124 -23.96 -58.03 -5.99
C ILE A 124 -25.47 -57.76 -5.90
N ILE A 125 -26.19 -58.56 -5.11
CA ILE A 125 -27.63 -58.38 -4.90
C ILE A 125 -27.91 -57.02 -4.26
N LEU A 126 -27.19 -56.68 -3.18
CA LEU A 126 -27.33 -55.39 -2.48
C LEU A 126 -27.00 -54.19 -3.39
N ASN A 127 -26.01 -54.32 -4.28
CA ASN A 127 -25.68 -53.32 -5.28
C ASN A 127 -26.81 -53.15 -6.32
N GLY A 128 -27.42 -54.26 -6.76
CA GLY A 128 -28.50 -54.24 -7.75
C GLY A 128 -29.81 -53.62 -7.24
N ILE A 129 -30.19 -53.88 -5.98
CA ILE A 129 -31.43 -53.33 -5.40
C ILE A 129 -31.37 -51.83 -5.14
N LEU A 130 -30.18 -51.24 -5.12
CA LEU A 130 -29.98 -49.86 -4.72
C LEU A 130 -30.81 -48.86 -5.55
N TYR A 131 -30.88 -49.05 -6.87
CA TYR A 131 -31.63 -48.17 -7.77
C TYR A 131 -33.16 -48.32 -7.63
N ALA A 132 -33.61 -49.42 -7.03
CA ALA A 132 -35.02 -49.67 -6.72
C ALA A 132 -35.43 -49.17 -5.32
N LEU A 133 -34.47 -48.76 -4.47
CA LEU A 133 -34.79 -48.27 -3.13
C LEU A 133 -35.49 -46.91 -3.17
N PRO A 134 -36.57 -46.70 -2.38
CA PRO A 134 -37.27 -45.43 -2.27
C PRO A 134 -36.41 -44.31 -1.65
N GLU A 135 -36.74 -43.04 -1.92
CA GLU A 135 -35.95 -41.90 -1.43
C GLU A 135 -36.03 -41.71 0.09
N SER A 136 -37.09 -42.21 0.75
CA SER A 136 -37.21 -42.16 2.22
C SER A 136 -36.17 -43.02 2.94
N GLU A 137 -35.62 -44.05 2.29
CA GLU A 137 -34.74 -45.04 2.91
C GLU A 137 -33.25 -44.72 2.78
N ARG A 138 -32.91 -43.46 3.07
CA ARG A 138 -31.52 -42.94 3.01
C ARG A 138 -30.53 -43.70 3.89
N LYS A 139 -30.99 -44.32 4.98
CA LYS A 139 -30.14 -45.11 5.89
C LYS A 139 -29.60 -46.35 5.20
N LEU A 140 -30.48 -47.11 4.54
CA LEU A 140 -30.08 -48.31 3.79
C LEU A 140 -29.22 -47.94 2.59
N GLN A 141 -29.61 -46.92 1.82
CA GLN A 141 -28.80 -46.42 0.69
C GLN A 141 -27.38 -46.03 1.16
N SER A 142 -27.26 -45.35 2.30
CA SER A 142 -25.95 -44.99 2.86
C SER A 142 -25.14 -46.21 3.31
N SER A 143 -25.76 -47.21 3.92
CA SER A 143 -25.08 -48.45 4.33
C SER A 143 -24.61 -49.28 3.13
N VAL A 144 -25.41 -49.39 2.06
CA VAL A 144 -25.01 -50.06 0.81
C VAL A 144 -23.89 -49.27 0.11
N GLN A 145 -23.95 -47.94 0.15
CA GLN A 145 -22.86 -47.08 -0.35
C GLN A 145 -21.56 -47.33 0.40
N ASP A 146 -21.60 -47.36 1.75
CA ASP A 146 -20.43 -47.61 2.59
C ASP A 146 -19.86 -49.03 2.35
N LEU A 147 -20.73 -50.01 2.10
CA LEU A 147 -20.35 -51.36 1.68
C LEU A 147 -19.60 -51.36 0.35
N CYS A 148 -20.14 -50.70 -0.68
CA CYS A 148 -19.49 -50.63 -1.99
C CYS A 148 -18.12 -49.94 -1.92
N VAL A 149 -17.99 -48.87 -1.11
CA VAL A 149 -16.71 -48.19 -0.87
C VAL A 149 -15.71 -49.11 -0.18
N THR A 150 -16.14 -49.81 0.87
CA THR A 150 -15.26 -50.71 1.64
C THR A 150 -14.82 -51.91 0.80
N TRP A 151 -15.72 -52.45 -0.03
CA TRP A 151 -15.42 -53.52 -0.98
C TRP A 151 -14.38 -53.10 -2.02
N TRP A 152 -14.53 -51.88 -2.56
CA TRP A 152 -13.56 -51.28 -3.48
C TRP A 152 -12.19 -51.10 -2.82
N GLU A 153 -12.13 -50.53 -1.61
CA GLU A 153 -10.88 -50.26 -0.89
C GLU A 153 -10.11 -51.55 -0.55
N LYS A 154 -10.81 -52.65 -0.25
CA LYS A 154 -10.20 -53.98 -0.05
C LYS A 154 -9.72 -54.65 -1.34
N GLY A 155 -10.16 -54.20 -2.52
CA GLY A 155 -9.71 -54.70 -3.82
C GLY A 155 -10.24 -56.09 -4.20
N LEU A 156 -11.42 -56.46 -3.70
CA LEU A 156 -12.04 -57.78 -3.86
C LEU A 156 -12.58 -58.04 -5.30
N PRO A 157 -12.97 -59.28 -5.65
CA PRO A 157 -13.58 -59.60 -6.94
C PRO A 157 -14.84 -58.77 -7.24
N ALA A 158 -15.15 -58.60 -8.53
CA ALA A 158 -16.26 -57.78 -9.04
C ALA A 158 -16.26 -56.32 -8.52
N LYS A 159 -15.10 -55.79 -8.10
CA LYS A 159 -14.97 -54.40 -7.65
C LYS A 159 -15.36 -53.37 -8.69
N GLU A 160 -15.35 -53.69 -9.99
CA GLU A 160 -15.67 -52.73 -11.04
C GLU A 160 -17.12 -52.23 -10.94
N ASP A 161 -18.08 -53.14 -10.74
CA ASP A 161 -19.50 -52.78 -10.66
C ASP A 161 -19.84 -52.07 -9.35
N THR A 162 -19.30 -52.56 -8.22
CA THR A 162 -19.48 -51.90 -6.91
C THR A 162 -18.76 -50.55 -6.86
N GLY A 163 -17.60 -50.44 -7.53
CA GLY A 163 -16.86 -49.21 -7.69
C GLY A 163 -17.63 -48.16 -8.50
N LYS A 164 -18.25 -48.56 -9.63
CA LYS A 164 -19.11 -47.68 -10.44
C LYS A 164 -20.25 -47.11 -9.60
N THR A 165 -20.99 -47.96 -8.90
CA THR A 165 -22.10 -47.51 -8.04
C THR A 165 -21.62 -46.58 -6.92
N ALA A 166 -20.57 -46.98 -6.18
CA ALA A 166 -20.00 -46.16 -5.12
C ALA A 166 -19.58 -44.78 -5.62
N PHE A 167 -18.97 -44.72 -6.82
CA PHE A 167 -18.53 -43.49 -7.45
C PHE A 167 -19.69 -42.57 -7.80
N VAL A 168 -20.72 -43.07 -8.50
CA VAL A 168 -21.89 -42.28 -8.91
C VAL A 168 -22.61 -41.71 -7.68
N MET A 169 -22.85 -42.54 -6.67
CA MET A 169 -23.53 -42.08 -5.45
C MET A 169 -22.72 -41.04 -4.68
N LEU A 170 -21.41 -41.25 -4.51
CA LEU A 170 -20.56 -40.28 -3.80
C LEU A 170 -20.46 -38.97 -4.58
N LEU A 171 -20.39 -39.04 -5.91
CA LEU A 171 -20.39 -37.87 -6.78
C LEU A 171 -21.70 -37.07 -6.64
N ARG A 172 -22.86 -37.72 -6.78
CA ARG A 172 -24.17 -37.07 -6.60
C ARG A 172 -24.31 -36.44 -5.22
N ARG A 173 -24.04 -37.22 -4.16
CA ARG A 173 -24.10 -36.74 -2.77
C ARG A 173 -23.18 -35.56 -2.52
N SER A 174 -21.96 -35.58 -3.05
CA SER A 174 -20.99 -34.50 -2.86
C SER A 174 -21.40 -33.17 -3.52
N LEU A 175 -22.18 -33.22 -4.61
CA LEU A 175 -22.76 -32.06 -5.28
C LEU A 175 -23.97 -31.51 -4.50
N GLU A 176 -24.80 -32.40 -3.95
CA GLU A 176 -25.99 -32.05 -3.15
C GLU A 176 -25.63 -31.47 -1.78
N THR A 177 -24.86 -32.21 -0.97
CA THR A 177 -24.57 -31.86 0.43
C THR A 177 -23.56 -30.73 0.53
N LYS A 178 -22.75 -30.54 -0.52
CA LYS A 178 -21.66 -29.55 -0.61
C LYS A 178 -20.65 -29.66 0.54
N THR A 179 -20.58 -30.81 1.23
CA THR A 179 -19.67 -31.01 2.36
C THR A 179 -18.27 -31.40 1.88
N GLY A 180 -17.25 -30.98 2.63
CA GLY A 180 -15.88 -31.35 2.30
C GLY A 180 -15.59 -32.84 2.52
N ALA A 181 -16.29 -33.52 3.43
CA ALA A 181 -16.02 -34.92 3.77
C ALA A 181 -16.30 -35.83 2.57
N ASP A 182 -17.41 -35.60 1.87
CA ASP A 182 -17.80 -36.39 0.69
C ASP A 182 -16.77 -36.24 -0.45
N ILE A 183 -16.21 -35.04 -0.65
CA ILE A 183 -15.13 -34.80 -1.63
C ILE A 183 -13.86 -35.62 -1.28
N CYS A 184 -13.52 -35.72 0.01
CA CYS A 184 -12.39 -36.54 0.46
C CYS A 184 -12.63 -38.03 0.17
N ARG A 185 -13.86 -38.51 0.41
CA ARG A 185 -14.25 -39.91 0.14
C ARG A 185 -14.21 -40.20 -1.36
N LEU A 186 -14.79 -39.32 -2.17
CA LEU A 186 -14.75 -39.42 -3.64
C LEU A 186 -13.32 -39.47 -4.17
N TRP A 187 -12.41 -38.67 -3.61
CA TRP A 187 -10.99 -38.73 -3.98
C TRP A 187 -10.34 -40.09 -3.66
N ARG A 188 -10.74 -40.81 -2.60
CA ARG A 188 -10.17 -42.14 -2.30
C ARG A 188 -10.54 -43.18 -3.36
N ILE A 189 -11.77 -43.11 -3.87
CA ILE A 189 -12.29 -44.04 -4.87
C ILE A 189 -12.17 -43.53 -6.32
N HIS A 190 -11.46 -42.43 -6.57
CA HIS A 190 -11.43 -41.78 -7.89
C HIS A 190 -10.99 -42.70 -9.05
N GLN A 191 -10.25 -43.77 -8.76
CA GLN A 191 -9.82 -44.77 -9.75
C GLN A 191 -11.00 -45.57 -10.32
N ALA A 192 -12.13 -45.65 -9.62
CA ALA A 192 -13.36 -46.26 -10.12
C ALA A 192 -13.92 -45.55 -11.37
N LEU A 193 -13.53 -44.29 -11.62
CA LEU A 193 -13.86 -43.59 -12.85
C LEU A 193 -13.38 -44.35 -14.11
N TYR A 194 -12.25 -45.05 -14.03
CA TYR A 194 -11.70 -45.78 -15.18
C TYR A 194 -12.46 -47.08 -15.49
N CYS A 195 -13.40 -47.49 -14.64
CA CYS A 195 -14.31 -48.59 -14.94
C CYS A 195 -15.43 -48.16 -15.91
N PHE A 196 -15.67 -46.85 -16.08
CA PHE A 196 -16.66 -46.33 -17.03
C PHE A 196 -16.07 -46.22 -18.43
N ASP A 197 -16.79 -46.78 -19.41
CA ASP A 197 -16.49 -46.55 -20.82
C ASP A 197 -17.00 -45.16 -21.23
N TYR A 198 -16.10 -44.35 -21.77
CA TYR A 198 -16.42 -42.98 -22.17
C TYR A 198 -17.40 -42.95 -23.35
N ASP A 199 -17.37 -43.92 -24.27
CA ASP A 199 -18.14 -43.84 -25.52
C ASP A 199 -19.59 -44.34 -25.38
N LEU A 200 -19.95 -44.94 -24.24
CA LEU A 200 -21.32 -45.39 -23.95
C LEU A 200 -22.23 -44.23 -23.52
N GLU A 201 -23.52 -44.31 -23.89
CA GLU A 201 -24.54 -43.32 -23.51
C GLU A 201 -24.80 -43.28 -22.00
N GLU A 202 -24.67 -44.42 -21.31
CA GLU A 202 -24.81 -44.54 -19.85
C GLU A 202 -23.84 -43.64 -19.08
N SER A 203 -22.69 -43.30 -19.69
CA SER A 203 -21.71 -42.38 -19.11
C SER A 203 -22.09 -40.90 -19.28
N GLY A 204 -23.20 -40.59 -19.97
CA GLY A 204 -23.70 -39.22 -20.18
C GLY A 204 -23.99 -38.49 -18.87
N GLU A 205 -24.78 -39.11 -17.98
CA GLU A 205 -25.13 -38.53 -16.68
C GLU A 205 -23.88 -38.23 -15.84
N ILE A 206 -22.89 -39.14 -15.89
CA ILE A 206 -21.63 -39.00 -15.17
C ILE A 206 -20.79 -37.85 -15.74
N LYS A 207 -20.72 -37.72 -17.07
CA LYS A 207 -20.02 -36.59 -17.71
C LYS A 207 -20.60 -35.26 -17.21
N ASP A 208 -21.92 -35.13 -17.16
CA ASP A 208 -22.59 -33.90 -16.72
C ASP A 208 -22.31 -33.59 -15.24
N MET A 209 -22.43 -34.58 -14.35
CA MET A 209 -22.08 -34.42 -12.93
C MET A 209 -20.60 -34.06 -12.73
N LEU A 210 -19.69 -34.68 -13.49
CA LEU A 210 -18.26 -34.36 -13.42
C LEU A 210 -17.94 -32.94 -13.91
N LEU A 211 -18.66 -32.44 -14.93
CA LEU A 211 -18.53 -31.06 -15.38
C LEU A 211 -19.08 -30.08 -14.34
N GLU A 212 -20.16 -30.44 -13.63
CA GLU A 212 -20.70 -29.64 -12.52
C GLU A 212 -19.68 -29.45 -11.39
N CYS A 213 -18.81 -30.45 -11.13
CA CYS A 213 -17.72 -30.30 -10.16
C CYS A 213 -16.77 -29.13 -10.48
N PHE A 214 -16.58 -28.77 -11.76
CA PHE A 214 -15.76 -27.62 -12.16
C PHE A 214 -16.45 -26.26 -11.96
N ILE A 215 -17.76 -26.27 -11.71
CA ILE A 215 -18.56 -25.08 -11.40
C ILE A 215 -18.61 -24.88 -9.87
N SER A 216 -18.55 -25.96 -9.10
CA SER A 216 -18.62 -25.94 -7.64
C SER A 216 -17.38 -25.30 -6.99
N ILE A 217 -17.59 -24.18 -6.28
CA ILE A 217 -16.53 -23.46 -5.55
C ILE A 217 -15.88 -24.36 -4.47
N ASN A 218 -16.63 -25.28 -3.88
CA ASN A 218 -16.12 -26.17 -2.82
C ASN A 218 -15.06 -27.12 -3.35
N TYR A 219 -15.25 -27.65 -4.56
CA TYR A 219 -14.25 -28.46 -5.24
C TYR A 219 -12.98 -27.67 -5.57
N ILE A 220 -13.14 -26.45 -6.08
CA ILE A 220 -12.01 -25.60 -6.47
C ILE A 220 -11.18 -25.18 -5.25
N LYS A 221 -11.84 -24.81 -4.14
CA LYS A 221 -11.16 -24.34 -2.92
C LYS A 221 -10.52 -25.46 -2.10
N LYS A 222 -11.08 -26.67 -2.12
CA LYS A 222 -10.57 -27.80 -1.34
C LYS A 222 -9.41 -28.51 -2.04
N GLU A 223 -8.38 -28.91 -1.29
CA GLU A 223 -7.19 -29.57 -1.84
C GLU A 223 -7.50 -30.93 -2.48
N GLU A 224 -8.30 -31.77 -1.82
CA GLU A 224 -8.75 -33.05 -2.36
C GLU A 224 -9.62 -32.85 -3.61
N GLY A 225 -10.44 -31.79 -3.63
CA GLY A 225 -11.23 -31.41 -4.79
C GLY A 225 -10.35 -31.04 -5.99
N ARG A 226 -9.30 -30.22 -5.79
CA ARG A 226 -8.34 -29.90 -6.86
C ARG A 226 -7.60 -31.14 -7.38
N ARG A 227 -7.23 -32.07 -6.49
CA ARG A 227 -6.61 -33.36 -6.89
C ARG A 227 -7.56 -34.17 -7.75
N PHE A 228 -8.83 -34.29 -7.32
CA PHE A 228 -9.87 -34.96 -8.07
C PHE A 228 -10.07 -34.33 -9.45
N LEU A 229 -10.36 -33.03 -9.51
CA LEU A 229 -10.55 -32.30 -10.77
C LEU A 229 -9.35 -32.42 -11.72
N SER A 230 -8.12 -32.35 -11.20
CA SER A 230 -6.91 -32.52 -12.03
C SER A 230 -6.77 -33.93 -12.60
N SER A 231 -7.29 -34.96 -11.92
CA SER A 231 -7.24 -36.33 -12.41
C SER A 231 -8.21 -36.59 -13.56
N LEU A 232 -9.32 -35.84 -13.64
CA LEU A 232 -10.33 -36.00 -14.69
C LEU A 232 -9.81 -35.70 -16.09
N PHE A 233 -8.75 -34.90 -16.21
CA PHE A 233 -8.08 -34.62 -17.49
C PHE A 233 -7.45 -35.86 -18.13
N ASN A 234 -7.19 -36.91 -17.36
CA ASN A 234 -6.60 -38.15 -17.87
C ASN A 234 -7.63 -39.18 -18.35
N TRP A 235 -8.93 -38.90 -18.22
CA TRP A 235 -9.97 -39.88 -18.56
C TRP A 235 -10.17 -40.01 -20.08
N ASN A 236 -10.39 -38.91 -20.79
CA ASN A 236 -10.58 -38.91 -22.25
C ASN A 236 -10.20 -37.56 -22.88
N ILE A 237 -9.65 -37.58 -24.10
CA ILE A 237 -9.23 -36.37 -24.85
C ILE A 237 -10.41 -35.42 -25.13
N ASN A 238 -11.56 -35.95 -25.52
CA ASN A 238 -12.76 -35.14 -25.77
C ASN A 238 -13.28 -34.54 -24.47
N PHE A 239 -13.17 -35.27 -23.36
CA PHE A 239 -13.54 -34.75 -22.06
C PHE A 239 -12.66 -33.57 -21.61
N VAL A 240 -11.35 -33.59 -21.91
CA VAL A 240 -10.46 -32.43 -21.67
C VAL A 240 -11.00 -31.15 -22.34
N ARG A 241 -11.48 -31.26 -23.58
CA ARG A 241 -12.08 -30.13 -24.32
C ARG A 241 -13.38 -29.66 -23.66
N MET A 242 -14.22 -30.58 -23.22
CA MET A 242 -15.46 -30.27 -22.48
C MET A 242 -15.13 -29.54 -21.16
N ILE A 243 -14.18 -30.06 -20.37
CA ILE A 243 -13.72 -29.42 -19.13
C ILE A 243 -13.27 -27.98 -19.40
N HIS A 244 -12.42 -27.78 -20.42
CA HIS A 244 -11.93 -26.45 -20.75
C HIS A 244 -13.04 -25.49 -21.20
N GLY A 245 -13.98 -25.97 -22.02
CA GLY A 245 -15.18 -25.21 -22.40
C GLY A 245 -16.02 -24.80 -21.18
N THR A 246 -16.26 -25.73 -20.26
CA THR A 246 -17.00 -25.48 -19.01
C THR A 246 -16.31 -24.42 -18.16
N ILE A 247 -14.99 -24.54 -17.94
CA ILE A 247 -14.24 -23.55 -17.16
C ILE A 247 -14.31 -22.17 -17.83
N LYS A 248 -14.14 -22.08 -19.15
CA LYS A 248 -14.22 -20.82 -19.90
C LYS A 248 -15.57 -20.14 -19.74
N ASN A 249 -16.67 -20.89 -19.86
CA ASN A 249 -18.02 -20.36 -19.71
C ASN A 249 -18.28 -19.80 -18.29
N GLN A 250 -17.63 -20.36 -17.27
CA GLN A 250 -17.78 -19.91 -15.88
C GLN A 250 -16.82 -18.80 -15.46
N LEU A 251 -15.80 -18.47 -16.27
CA LEU A 251 -14.80 -17.47 -15.90
C LEU A 251 -15.42 -16.12 -15.54
N GLN A 252 -16.51 -15.70 -16.18
CA GLN A 252 -17.17 -14.44 -15.86
C GLN A 252 -17.78 -14.45 -14.45
N GLY A 253 -18.40 -15.55 -14.01
CA GLY A 253 -19.03 -15.68 -12.70
C GLY A 253 -18.05 -15.90 -11.54
N LEU A 254 -16.90 -16.52 -11.79
CA LEU A 254 -15.93 -16.85 -10.73
C LEU A 254 -15.15 -15.64 -10.21
N GLN A 255 -14.87 -15.59 -8.91
CA GLN A 255 -14.02 -14.53 -8.34
C GLN A 255 -12.56 -14.66 -8.80
N LYS A 256 -11.86 -13.52 -8.95
CA LYS A 256 -10.45 -13.50 -9.40
C LYS A 256 -9.52 -14.31 -8.48
N SER A 257 -9.76 -14.32 -7.17
CA SER A 257 -8.99 -15.09 -6.18
C SER A 257 -8.99 -16.59 -6.45
N LEU A 258 -10.03 -17.13 -7.09
CA LEU A 258 -10.12 -18.55 -7.41
C LEU A 258 -9.26 -18.96 -8.61
N MET A 259 -8.78 -18.00 -9.41
CA MET A 259 -8.01 -18.30 -10.63
C MET A 259 -6.68 -19.00 -10.33
N VAL A 260 -6.09 -18.75 -9.16
CA VAL A 260 -4.89 -19.45 -8.69
C VAL A 260 -5.16 -20.95 -8.54
N TYR A 261 -6.33 -21.32 -8.01
CA TYR A 261 -6.74 -22.72 -7.85
C TYR A 261 -7.09 -23.38 -9.18
N ILE A 262 -7.75 -22.65 -10.10
CA ILE A 262 -8.00 -23.12 -11.46
C ILE A 262 -6.67 -23.39 -12.20
N ALA A 263 -5.72 -22.47 -12.10
CA ALA A 263 -4.41 -22.64 -12.70
C ALA A 263 -3.65 -23.82 -12.11
N GLU A 264 -3.78 -24.05 -10.80
CA GLU A 264 -3.21 -25.21 -10.13
C GLU A 264 -3.80 -26.53 -10.65
N ILE A 265 -5.11 -26.60 -10.91
CA ILE A 265 -5.76 -27.78 -11.49
C ILE A 265 -5.14 -28.11 -12.86
N TYR A 266 -5.06 -27.12 -13.76
CA TYR A 266 -4.42 -27.29 -15.07
C TYR A 266 -2.96 -27.69 -14.96
N PHE A 267 -2.21 -27.07 -14.05
CA PHE A 267 -0.79 -27.37 -13.86
C PHE A 267 -0.57 -28.80 -13.35
N ARG A 268 -1.40 -29.28 -12.43
CA ARG A 268 -1.36 -30.66 -11.92
C ARG A 268 -1.73 -31.67 -13.00
N ALA A 269 -2.76 -31.35 -13.81
CA ALA A 269 -3.16 -32.17 -14.95
C ALA A 269 -2.03 -32.27 -15.99
N TRP A 270 -1.49 -31.12 -16.43
CA TRP A 270 -0.36 -31.06 -17.36
C TRP A 270 0.85 -31.87 -16.87
N LYS A 271 1.21 -31.74 -15.59
CA LYS A 271 2.36 -32.46 -15.02
C LYS A 271 2.20 -33.99 -15.04
N LYS A 272 0.97 -34.49 -14.96
CA LYS A 272 0.67 -35.94 -14.95
C LYS A 272 0.36 -36.50 -16.34
N ALA A 273 0.02 -35.65 -17.30
CA ALA A 273 -0.40 -36.07 -18.62
C ALA A 273 0.79 -36.51 -19.48
N SER A 274 0.52 -37.41 -20.42
CA SER A 274 1.48 -37.88 -21.43
C SER A 274 0.79 -38.14 -22.77
N GLY A 275 1.57 -38.22 -23.85
CA GLY A 275 1.07 -38.48 -25.20
C GLY A 275 0.03 -37.45 -25.68
N LYS A 276 -1.03 -37.93 -26.33
CA LYS A 276 -2.08 -37.08 -26.93
C LYS A 276 -2.85 -36.22 -25.93
N ILE A 277 -2.97 -36.67 -24.67
CA ILE A 277 -3.64 -35.89 -23.62
C ILE A 277 -2.80 -34.67 -23.28
N LEU A 278 -1.48 -34.82 -23.16
CA LEU A 278 -0.56 -33.70 -22.92
C LEU A 278 -0.65 -32.67 -24.04
N GLU A 279 -0.60 -33.11 -25.30
CA GLU A 279 -0.74 -32.23 -26.47
C GLU A 279 -2.08 -31.47 -26.46
N THR A 280 -3.16 -32.12 -26.04
CA THR A 280 -4.50 -31.50 -25.94
C THR A 280 -4.52 -30.45 -24.82
N ILE A 281 -3.98 -30.75 -23.64
CA ILE A 281 -3.92 -29.78 -22.53
C ILE A 281 -3.08 -28.56 -22.93
N GLU A 282 -1.95 -28.78 -23.61
CA GLU A 282 -1.07 -27.71 -24.03
C GLU A 282 -1.69 -26.83 -25.12
N ASN A 283 -2.17 -27.43 -26.21
CA ASN A 283 -2.63 -26.69 -27.39
C ASN A 283 -4.09 -26.23 -27.27
N ASP A 284 -5.00 -27.08 -26.78
CA ASP A 284 -6.44 -26.77 -26.74
C ASP A 284 -6.83 -26.03 -25.46
N CYS A 285 -6.01 -26.04 -24.40
CA CYS A 285 -6.33 -25.37 -23.12
C CYS A 285 -5.35 -24.25 -22.75
N ILE A 286 -4.07 -24.56 -22.51
CA ILE A 286 -3.11 -23.57 -22.00
C ILE A 286 -2.84 -22.50 -23.06
N GLN A 287 -2.57 -22.91 -24.31
CA GLN A 287 -2.35 -21.98 -25.41
C GLN A 287 -3.61 -21.17 -25.74
N ASP A 288 -4.81 -21.71 -25.56
CA ASP A 288 -6.07 -20.95 -25.68
C ASP A 288 -6.12 -19.80 -24.66
N PHE A 289 -5.76 -20.05 -23.39
CA PHE A 289 -5.65 -18.97 -22.40
C PHE A 289 -4.56 -17.96 -22.77
N MET A 290 -3.42 -18.41 -23.28
CA MET A 290 -2.35 -17.50 -23.75
C MET A 290 -2.84 -16.62 -24.90
N PHE A 291 -3.56 -17.20 -25.86
CA PHE A 291 -4.15 -16.49 -26.99
C PHE A 291 -5.14 -15.42 -26.51
N HIS A 292 -6.07 -15.78 -25.62
CA HIS A 292 -7.03 -14.84 -25.04
C HIS A 292 -6.36 -13.78 -24.15
N GLY A 293 -5.28 -14.12 -23.45
CA GLY A 293 -4.49 -13.16 -22.67
C GLY A 293 -3.84 -12.07 -23.53
N ILE A 294 -3.60 -12.34 -24.82
CA ILE A 294 -3.09 -11.36 -25.80
C ILE A 294 -4.23 -10.56 -26.44
N HIS A 295 -5.31 -11.24 -26.85
CA HIS A 295 -6.32 -10.65 -27.75
C HIS A 295 -7.55 -10.06 -27.03
N LEU A 296 -7.83 -10.44 -25.79
CA LEU A 296 -8.99 -9.90 -25.07
C LEU A 296 -8.82 -8.40 -24.79
N PRO A 297 -9.86 -7.58 -25.00
CA PRO A 297 -9.86 -6.19 -24.57
C PRO A 297 -9.66 -6.08 -23.05
N ARG A 298 -8.89 -5.10 -22.58
CA ARG A 298 -8.60 -4.90 -21.15
C ARG A 298 -9.84 -4.62 -20.31
N ARG A 299 -10.88 -4.09 -20.94
CA ARG A 299 -12.20 -3.83 -20.31
C ARG A 299 -13.02 -5.11 -20.08
N SER A 300 -12.61 -6.23 -20.69
CA SER A 300 -13.32 -7.50 -20.52
C SER A 300 -13.27 -7.97 -19.06
N PRO A 301 -14.41 -8.41 -18.48
CA PRO A 301 -14.45 -8.89 -17.09
C PRO A 301 -13.58 -10.15 -16.86
N VAL A 302 -13.23 -10.86 -17.93
CA VAL A 302 -12.42 -12.08 -17.86
C VAL A 302 -10.93 -11.86 -18.16
N HIS A 303 -10.53 -10.72 -18.76
CA HIS A 303 -9.13 -10.48 -19.14
C HIS A 303 -8.17 -10.56 -17.94
N SER A 304 -8.53 -9.91 -16.82
CA SER A 304 -7.72 -9.95 -15.60
C SER A 304 -7.64 -11.35 -14.97
N LYS A 305 -8.66 -12.19 -15.17
CA LYS A 305 -8.74 -13.56 -14.65
C LYS A 305 -7.88 -14.51 -15.47
N VAL A 306 -7.94 -14.43 -16.80
CA VAL A 306 -7.06 -15.18 -17.72
C VAL A 306 -5.59 -14.85 -17.43
N ARG A 307 -5.26 -13.57 -17.23
CA ARG A 307 -3.91 -13.17 -16.85
C ARG A 307 -3.46 -13.74 -15.50
N GLU A 308 -4.35 -13.83 -14.52
CA GLU A 308 -4.05 -14.45 -13.24
C GLU A 308 -3.72 -15.94 -13.40
N VAL A 309 -4.50 -16.66 -14.23
CA VAL A 309 -4.23 -18.08 -14.55
C VAL A 309 -2.85 -18.26 -15.16
N LEU A 310 -2.50 -17.46 -16.16
CA LEU A 310 -1.19 -17.53 -16.83
C LEU A 310 -0.04 -17.17 -15.90
N SER A 311 -0.25 -16.20 -15.00
CA SER A 311 0.77 -15.77 -14.05
C SER A 311 1.26 -16.94 -13.19
N TYR A 312 0.37 -17.89 -12.84
CA TYR A 312 0.74 -19.07 -12.07
C TYR A 312 1.83 -19.90 -12.78
N PHE A 313 1.66 -20.17 -14.08
CA PHE A 313 2.65 -20.90 -14.87
C PHE A 313 4.00 -20.17 -14.95
N HIS A 314 3.98 -18.84 -15.10
CA HIS A 314 5.21 -18.03 -15.13
C HIS A 314 5.97 -18.06 -13.80
N HIS A 315 5.26 -18.14 -12.67
CA HIS A 315 5.90 -18.26 -11.34
C HIS A 315 6.52 -19.66 -11.13
N GLN A 316 5.90 -20.73 -11.65
CA GLN A 316 6.40 -22.10 -11.52
C GLN A 316 7.68 -22.38 -12.33
N LYS A 317 7.98 -21.52 -13.30
CA LYS A 317 9.15 -21.59 -14.19
C LYS A 317 10.47 -21.88 -13.47
N LYS A 318 10.71 -21.26 -12.30
CA LYS A 318 11.97 -21.43 -11.53
C LYS A 318 12.02 -22.69 -10.66
N VAL A 319 10.86 -23.30 -10.39
CA VAL A 319 10.71 -24.30 -9.33
C VAL A 319 10.55 -25.70 -9.92
N ARG A 320 10.04 -25.82 -11.15
CA ARG A 320 9.63 -27.09 -11.75
C ARG A 320 10.28 -27.27 -13.12
N GLN A 321 10.89 -28.44 -13.34
CA GLN A 321 11.45 -28.84 -14.62
C GLN A 321 10.36 -28.98 -15.70
N GLY A 322 10.72 -28.74 -16.97
CA GLY A 322 9.82 -28.85 -18.14
C GLY A 322 8.93 -27.63 -18.40
N VAL A 323 8.70 -26.75 -17.42
CA VAL A 323 7.83 -25.57 -17.58
C VAL A 323 8.42 -24.57 -18.58
N GLU A 324 9.73 -24.36 -18.57
CA GLU A 324 10.41 -23.46 -19.52
C GLU A 324 10.22 -23.92 -20.96
N GLU A 325 10.44 -25.21 -21.24
CA GLU A 325 10.26 -25.81 -22.56
C GLU A 325 8.81 -25.66 -23.06
N MET A 326 7.83 -26.00 -22.21
CA MET A 326 6.41 -25.84 -22.54
C MET A 326 6.07 -24.37 -22.84
N LEU A 327 6.50 -23.42 -21.99
CA LEU A 327 6.25 -21.99 -22.24
C LEU A 327 6.89 -21.53 -23.55
N TYR A 328 8.10 -21.99 -23.86
CA TYR A 328 8.77 -21.68 -25.13
C TYR A 328 7.96 -22.21 -26.32
N ARG A 329 7.57 -23.49 -26.32
CA ARG A 329 6.76 -24.11 -27.38
C ARG A 329 5.43 -23.39 -27.59
N LEU A 330 4.69 -23.12 -26.51
CA LEU A 330 3.33 -22.56 -26.61
C LEU A 330 3.30 -21.07 -26.93
N TYR A 331 4.28 -20.28 -26.50
CA TYR A 331 4.33 -18.86 -26.86
C TYR A 331 4.88 -18.59 -28.26
N LYS A 332 5.75 -19.46 -28.79
CA LYS A 332 6.41 -19.28 -30.10
C LYS A 332 5.45 -18.87 -31.24
N PRO A 333 4.28 -19.48 -31.46
CA PRO A 333 3.40 -19.11 -32.56
C PRO A 333 2.55 -17.84 -32.31
N ILE A 334 2.39 -17.40 -31.06
CA ILE A 334 1.38 -16.39 -30.68
C ILE A 334 1.98 -15.09 -30.15
N LEU A 335 3.02 -15.15 -29.31
CA LEU A 335 3.52 -14.00 -28.58
C LEU A 335 4.19 -13.00 -29.52
N TRP A 336 5.10 -13.49 -30.38
CA TRP A 336 5.83 -12.67 -31.33
C TRP A 336 4.91 -12.02 -32.37
N ARG A 337 3.83 -12.72 -32.76
CA ARG A 337 2.78 -12.14 -33.63
C ARG A 337 1.98 -11.06 -32.88
N GLY A 338 1.66 -11.30 -31.61
CA GLY A 338 0.99 -10.34 -30.74
C GLY A 338 1.78 -9.05 -30.55
N LEU A 339 3.09 -9.14 -30.33
CA LEU A 339 4.00 -7.98 -30.23
C LEU A 339 4.07 -7.16 -31.53
N LYS A 340 3.79 -7.78 -32.68
CA LYS A 340 3.80 -7.14 -34.01
C LYS A 340 2.41 -6.88 -34.57
N ALA A 341 1.36 -7.02 -33.75
CA ALA A 341 -0.01 -6.84 -34.19
C ALA A 341 -0.31 -5.38 -34.57
N ARG A 342 -1.23 -5.16 -35.52
CA ARG A 342 -1.67 -3.80 -35.90
C ARG A 342 -2.34 -3.05 -34.74
N ASN A 343 -3.09 -3.78 -33.90
CA ASN A 343 -3.79 -3.20 -32.75
C ASN A 343 -2.82 -2.95 -31.57
N SER A 344 -2.76 -1.71 -31.07
CA SER A 344 -1.87 -1.32 -29.99
C SER A 344 -2.23 -1.94 -28.63
N GLU A 345 -3.51 -2.24 -28.37
CA GLU A 345 -3.93 -2.94 -27.15
C GLU A 345 -3.43 -4.38 -27.14
N VAL A 346 -3.51 -5.07 -28.29
CA VAL A 346 -2.96 -6.42 -28.47
C VAL A 346 -1.45 -6.42 -28.25
N ARG A 347 -0.71 -5.48 -28.85
CA ARG A 347 0.74 -5.33 -28.61
C ARG A 347 1.05 -5.08 -27.14
N SER A 348 0.28 -4.21 -26.48
CA SER A 348 0.45 -3.88 -25.07
C SER A 348 0.14 -5.08 -24.16
N ASN A 349 -0.85 -5.90 -24.48
CA ASN A 349 -1.16 -7.14 -23.74
C ASN A 349 -0.08 -8.21 -23.96
N ALA A 350 0.38 -8.39 -25.20
CA ALA A 350 1.52 -9.26 -25.51
C ALA A 350 2.78 -8.83 -24.76
N ALA A 351 3.05 -7.52 -24.66
CA ALA A 351 4.16 -6.98 -23.89
C ALA A 351 4.09 -7.35 -22.39
N LEU A 352 2.88 -7.29 -21.79
CA LEU A 352 2.70 -7.69 -20.38
C LEU A 352 3.04 -9.17 -20.17
N LEU A 353 2.52 -10.06 -21.02
CA LEU A 353 2.79 -11.50 -20.92
C LEU A 353 4.24 -11.83 -21.24
N PHE A 354 4.84 -11.18 -22.23
CA PHE A 354 6.25 -11.31 -22.58
C PHE A 354 7.14 -10.99 -21.37
N VAL A 355 6.91 -9.86 -20.72
CA VAL A 355 7.67 -9.42 -19.53
C VAL A 355 7.52 -10.40 -18.36
N GLU A 356 6.33 -11.00 -18.19
CA GLU A 356 6.08 -11.97 -17.13
C GLU A 356 6.75 -13.32 -17.39
N ALA A 357 6.75 -13.76 -18.64
CA ALA A 357 7.41 -14.98 -19.09
C ALA A 357 8.94 -14.84 -19.25
N PHE A 358 9.46 -13.61 -19.34
CA PHE A 358 10.88 -13.35 -19.60
C PHE A 358 11.83 -13.98 -18.56
N PRO A 359 12.97 -14.58 -18.99
CA PRO A 359 13.37 -14.84 -20.38
C PRO A 359 12.73 -16.14 -20.92
N ILE A 360 12.11 -16.14 -22.09
CA ILE A 360 11.52 -17.38 -22.64
C ILE A 360 12.66 -18.25 -23.20
N ARG A 361 12.84 -19.47 -22.67
CA ARG A 361 14.00 -20.34 -22.96
C ARG A 361 13.54 -21.78 -23.18
N ASP A 362 14.24 -22.48 -24.07
CA ASP A 362 14.20 -23.93 -24.21
C ASP A 362 15.51 -24.53 -23.66
N PRO A 363 15.47 -25.28 -22.56
CA PRO A 363 16.65 -25.91 -21.97
C PRO A 363 17.40 -26.88 -22.89
N ASN A 364 16.78 -27.35 -23.98
CA ASN A 364 17.36 -28.33 -24.89
C ASN A 364 18.18 -27.69 -26.02
N LEU A 365 18.13 -26.37 -26.20
CA LEU A 365 18.89 -25.66 -27.23
C LEU A 365 20.37 -25.52 -26.85
N HIS A 366 21.23 -25.49 -27.86
CA HIS A 366 22.65 -25.19 -27.66
C HIS A 366 22.85 -23.76 -27.16
N ALA A 367 23.90 -23.53 -26.36
CA ALA A 367 24.17 -22.23 -25.73
C ALA A 367 24.22 -21.06 -26.73
N ILE A 368 24.80 -21.28 -27.92
CA ILE A 368 24.90 -20.26 -28.97
C ILE A 368 23.53 -19.88 -29.53
N GLU A 369 22.65 -20.87 -29.76
CA GLU A 369 21.29 -20.63 -30.24
C GLU A 369 20.45 -19.95 -29.17
N MET A 370 20.62 -20.35 -27.91
CA MET A 370 19.98 -19.70 -26.77
C MET A 370 20.38 -18.23 -26.65
N ASP A 371 21.66 -17.92 -26.80
CA ASP A 371 22.14 -16.54 -26.76
C ASP A 371 21.54 -15.70 -27.90
N SER A 372 21.39 -16.28 -29.10
CA SER A 372 20.68 -15.63 -30.20
C SER A 372 19.20 -15.38 -29.89
N GLU A 373 18.50 -16.33 -29.27
CA GLU A 373 17.09 -16.16 -28.88
C GLU A 373 16.91 -15.13 -27.76
N ILE A 374 17.84 -15.06 -26.81
CA ILE A 374 17.85 -14.02 -25.78
C ILE A 374 18.14 -12.65 -26.39
N GLN A 375 19.05 -12.56 -27.36
CA GLN A 375 19.34 -11.32 -28.06
C GLN A 375 18.11 -10.78 -28.80
N LYS A 376 17.36 -11.64 -29.50
CA LYS A 376 16.07 -11.28 -30.12
C LYS A 376 15.07 -10.76 -29.10
N GLN A 377 15.02 -11.34 -27.90
CA GLN A 377 14.15 -10.86 -26.83
C GLN A 377 14.54 -9.47 -26.33
N PHE A 378 15.83 -9.13 -26.27
CA PHE A 378 16.27 -7.76 -25.97
C PHE A 378 15.87 -6.78 -27.06
N GLU A 379 15.98 -7.16 -28.34
CA GLU A 379 15.52 -6.34 -29.47
C GLU A 379 14.01 -6.06 -29.40
N GLU A 380 13.20 -7.05 -29.04
CA GLU A 380 11.76 -6.85 -28.84
C GLU A 380 11.47 -5.91 -27.64
N LEU A 381 12.29 -5.91 -26.58
CA LEU A 381 12.19 -4.91 -25.51
C LEU A 381 12.47 -3.49 -26.01
N TYR A 382 13.47 -3.29 -26.88
CA TYR A 382 13.72 -2.00 -27.52
C TYR A 382 12.55 -1.57 -28.40
N SER A 383 12.03 -2.47 -29.23
CA SER A 383 10.86 -2.24 -30.09
C SER A 383 9.66 -1.73 -29.28
N LEU A 384 9.41 -2.31 -28.09
CA LEU A 384 8.35 -1.85 -27.19
C LEU A 384 8.57 -0.42 -26.66
N LEU A 385 9.82 -0.02 -26.42
CA LEU A 385 10.17 1.34 -25.99
C LEU A 385 10.04 2.37 -27.12
N GLU A 386 10.08 1.94 -28.38
CA GLU A 386 9.99 2.78 -29.58
C GLU A 386 8.61 2.73 -30.25
N ASP A 387 7.63 2.02 -29.66
CA ASP A 387 6.32 1.86 -30.26
C ASP A 387 5.61 3.21 -30.51
N PRO A 388 4.97 3.43 -31.67
CA PRO A 388 4.31 4.69 -31.97
C PRO A 388 3.18 5.04 -30.98
N TYR A 389 2.57 4.04 -30.31
CA TYR A 389 1.48 4.27 -29.37
C TYR A 389 1.98 4.40 -27.93
N PRO A 390 1.65 5.51 -27.22
CA PRO A 390 2.07 5.75 -25.84
C PRO A 390 1.75 4.61 -24.87
N MET A 391 0.58 3.96 -24.99
CA MET A 391 0.18 2.85 -24.11
C MET A 391 1.15 1.66 -24.16
N VAL A 392 1.65 1.34 -25.36
CA VAL A 392 2.62 0.25 -25.54
C VAL A 392 3.95 0.67 -24.93
N ARG A 393 4.43 1.89 -25.20
CA ARG A 393 5.67 2.42 -24.59
C ARG A 393 5.62 2.48 -23.08
N SER A 394 4.52 2.96 -22.49
CA SER A 394 4.30 2.92 -21.04
C SER A 394 4.45 1.49 -20.51
N THR A 395 3.84 0.51 -21.18
CA THR A 395 3.93 -0.91 -20.80
C THR A 395 5.35 -1.45 -20.96
N GLY A 396 6.04 -1.08 -22.05
CA GLY A 396 7.44 -1.39 -22.31
C GLY A 396 8.36 -0.87 -21.22
N ILE A 397 8.18 0.38 -20.78
CA ILE A 397 8.94 0.98 -19.67
C ILE A 397 8.74 0.17 -18.39
N LEU A 398 7.49 -0.10 -18.00
CA LEU A 398 7.18 -0.91 -16.81
C LEU A 398 7.86 -2.29 -16.93
N GLY A 399 7.83 -2.87 -18.13
CA GLY A 399 8.40 -4.17 -18.44
C GLY A 399 9.91 -4.25 -18.35
N VAL A 400 10.60 -3.36 -19.07
CA VAL A 400 12.06 -3.23 -19.08
C VAL A 400 12.56 -3.00 -17.65
N CYS A 401 11.98 -2.05 -16.93
CA CYS A 401 12.40 -1.80 -15.55
C CYS A 401 12.16 -3.01 -14.62
N LYS A 402 11.07 -3.78 -14.81
CA LYS A 402 10.82 -5.03 -14.06
C LYS A 402 11.88 -6.08 -14.38
N ILE A 403 12.20 -6.29 -15.65
CA ILE A 403 13.22 -7.25 -16.11
C ILE A 403 14.60 -6.84 -15.57
N THR A 404 15.01 -5.60 -15.81
CA THR A 404 16.28 -5.05 -15.34
C THR A 404 16.43 -5.16 -13.83
N SER A 405 15.37 -4.92 -13.05
CA SER A 405 15.42 -5.10 -11.59
C SER A 405 15.59 -6.56 -11.15
N LYS A 406 15.05 -7.52 -11.93
CA LYS A 406 15.06 -8.96 -11.60
C LYS A 406 16.33 -9.65 -12.08
N TYR A 407 16.94 -9.17 -13.17
CA TYR A 407 18.06 -9.80 -13.87
C TYR A 407 19.31 -8.91 -13.93
N TRP A 408 19.41 -7.86 -13.11
CA TRP A 408 20.50 -6.86 -13.11
C TRP A 408 21.90 -7.45 -13.27
N GLU A 409 22.25 -8.44 -12.44
CA GLU A 409 23.59 -9.07 -12.42
C GLU A 409 23.83 -10.02 -13.60
N MET A 410 22.76 -10.50 -14.23
CA MET A 410 22.82 -11.47 -15.35
C MET A 410 22.76 -10.80 -16.72
N MET A 411 22.42 -9.50 -16.79
CA MET A 411 22.28 -8.79 -18.06
C MET A 411 23.65 -8.28 -18.56
N PRO A 412 23.91 -8.33 -19.89
CA PRO A 412 25.09 -7.68 -20.46
C PRO A 412 25.10 -6.19 -20.13
N PRO A 413 26.23 -5.64 -19.62
CA PRO A 413 26.30 -4.23 -19.20
C PRO A 413 25.96 -3.24 -20.31
N THR A 414 26.29 -3.57 -21.58
CA THR A 414 25.98 -2.75 -22.75
C THR A 414 24.46 -2.62 -22.95
N ILE A 415 23.75 -3.75 -23.03
CA ILE A 415 22.29 -3.80 -23.15
C ILE A 415 21.62 -3.06 -22.00
N LEU A 416 22.11 -3.27 -20.77
CA LEU A 416 21.59 -2.60 -19.59
C LEU A 416 21.73 -1.08 -19.67
N ILE A 417 22.91 -0.59 -20.03
CA ILE A 417 23.19 0.84 -20.17
C ILE A 417 22.30 1.46 -21.25
N ASP A 418 22.16 0.79 -22.38
CA ASP A 418 21.42 1.33 -23.52
C ASP A 418 19.90 1.35 -23.26
N LEU A 419 19.33 0.34 -22.59
CA LEU A 419 17.94 0.35 -22.13
C LEU A 419 17.69 1.48 -21.13
N LEU A 420 18.60 1.67 -20.17
CA LEU A 420 18.49 2.72 -19.18
C LEU A 420 18.64 4.12 -19.79
N LYS A 421 19.57 4.29 -20.75
CA LYS A 421 19.70 5.55 -21.52
C LYS A 421 18.41 5.86 -22.27
N LYS A 422 17.80 4.87 -22.94
CA LYS A 422 16.52 5.07 -23.65
C LYS A 422 15.41 5.50 -22.69
N VAL A 423 15.26 4.79 -21.57
CA VAL A 423 14.20 5.08 -20.57
C VAL A 423 14.40 6.43 -19.89
N THR A 424 15.63 6.76 -19.48
CA THR A 424 15.92 7.97 -18.66
C THR A 424 16.29 9.19 -19.49
N GLY A 425 16.86 9.01 -20.68
CA GLY A 425 17.33 10.07 -21.56
C GLY A 425 16.31 10.50 -22.60
N GLU A 426 15.45 9.59 -23.06
CA GLU A 426 14.44 9.89 -24.08
C GLU A 426 13.02 9.83 -23.52
N LEU A 427 12.60 8.68 -22.96
CA LEU A 427 11.21 8.47 -22.55
C LEU A 427 10.79 9.28 -21.30
N ALA A 428 11.76 9.69 -20.47
CA ALA A 428 11.50 10.64 -19.38
C ALA A 428 11.03 12.01 -19.89
N PHE A 429 11.42 12.37 -21.12
CA PHE A 429 11.12 13.63 -21.79
C PHE A 429 10.15 13.42 -22.97
N ASP A 430 9.41 12.30 -22.98
CA ASP A 430 8.46 11.98 -24.03
C ASP A 430 7.45 13.12 -24.24
N THR A 431 7.50 13.77 -25.40
CA THR A 431 6.65 14.92 -25.71
C THR A 431 5.21 14.51 -26.04
N SER A 432 5.01 13.27 -26.51
CA SER A 432 3.73 12.78 -27.01
C SER A 432 2.74 12.36 -25.93
N SER A 433 3.22 11.96 -24.73
CA SER A 433 2.33 11.52 -23.66
C SER A 433 2.90 11.71 -22.25
N ALA A 434 2.09 12.36 -21.39
CA ALA A 434 2.38 12.48 -19.96
C ALA A 434 2.38 11.12 -19.24
N ASP A 435 1.60 10.14 -19.71
CA ASP A 435 1.55 8.81 -19.11
C ASP A 435 2.84 8.02 -19.34
N VAL A 436 3.52 8.22 -20.48
CA VAL A 436 4.84 7.64 -20.75
C VAL A 436 5.86 8.22 -19.79
N ARG A 437 5.92 9.56 -19.67
CA ARG A 437 6.77 10.24 -18.69
C ARG A 437 6.49 9.75 -17.28
N CYS A 438 5.22 9.71 -16.88
CA CYS A 438 4.80 9.22 -15.58
C CYS A 438 5.19 7.76 -15.34
N SER A 439 5.14 6.90 -16.37
CA SER A 439 5.54 5.49 -16.27
C SER A 439 7.02 5.34 -15.91
N VAL A 440 7.90 6.19 -16.44
CA VAL A 440 9.33 6.23 -16.06
C VAL A 440 9.49 6.48 -14.55
N PHE A 441 8.69 7.38 -13.97
CA PHE A 441 8.75 7.71 -12.56
C PHE A 441 8.02 6.70 -11.65
N LYS A 442 6.91 6.10 -12.12
CA LYS A 442 6.10 5.12 -11.38
C LYS A 442 6.88 3.85 -11.02
N VAL A 443 7.80 3.39 -11.87
CA VAL A 443 8.53 2.13 -11.63
C VAL A 443 9.62 2.26 -10.56
N ARG A 444 10.04 3.49 -10.22
CA ARG A 444 11.29 3.73 -9.51
C ARG A 444 11.23 3.53 -7.99
N CYS A 445 10.05 3.40 -7.37
CA CYS A 445 9.92 3.45 -5.91
C CYS A 445 9.84 2.09 -5.17
N PHE A 446 9.68 0.93 -5.83
CA PHE A 446 9.36 -0.32 -5.10
C PHE A 446 10.37 -1.47 -5.21
N LYS A 447 11.30 -1.45 -6.19
CA LYS A 447 12.32 -2.53 -6.34
C LYS A 447 13.76 -2.06 -6.62
N LEU A 448 13.96 -0.77 -6.87
CA LEU A 448 15.28 -0.17 -7.12
C LEU A 448 16.05 0.17 -5.84
N CYS A 449 15.53 -0.16 -4.65
CA CYS A 449 16.21 0.09 -3.38
C CYS A 449 17.54 -0.72 -3.28
N LYS A 450 17.66 -1.87 -4.00
CA LYS A 450 18.95 -2.60 -4.18
C LYS A 450 19.93 -1.90 -5.15
N SER A 451 19.42 -1.19 -6.17
CA SER A 451 20.24 -0.49 -7.19
C SER A 451 20.46 1.00 -6.89
N LEU A 452 19.89 1.52 -5.79
CA LEU A 452 20.08 2.92 -5.39
C LEU A 452 21.55 3.23 -5.07
N GLY A 453 22.34 2.24 -4.66
CA GLY A 453 23.79 2.38 -4.47
C GLY A 453 24.53 2.84 -5.74
N HIS A 454 24.15 2.32 -6.91
CA HIS A 454 24.72 2.70 -8.20
C HIS A 454 24.16 4.01 -8.74
N ILE A 455 22.90 4.33 -8.43
CA ILE A 455 22.31 5.63 -8.75
C ILE A 455 22.94 6.72 -7.90
N LEU A 456 23.23 6.44 -6.63
CA LEU A 456 24.00 7.35 -5.78
C LEU A 456 25.41 7.51 -6.31
N GLU A 457 26.10 6.45 -6.74
CA GLU A 457 27.39 6.56 -7.42
C GLU A 457 27.31 7.41 -8.70
N LEU A 458 26.24 7.26 -9.49
CA LEU A 458 26.05 8.06 -10.70
C LEU A 458 25.80 9.54 -10.38
N VAL A 459 24.96 9.81 -9.38
CA VAL A 459 24.68 11.18 -8.87
C VAL A 459 25.95 11.80 -8.29
N ASP A 460 26.74 11.03 -7.53
CA ASP A 460 28.02 11.45 -6.94
C ASP A 460 29.03 11.82 -8.02
N ASN A 461 29.12 11.01 -9.08
CA ASN A 461 29.96 11.28 -10.25
C ASN A 461 29.47 12.48 -11.10
N TRP A 462 28.22 12.92 -10.93
CA TRP A 462 27.65 14.08 -11.62
C TRP A 462 27.71 15.36 -10.80
N LEU A 463 28.11 15.30 -9.53
CA LEU A 463 28.32 16.49 -8.70
C LEU A 463 29.77 16.96 -8.79
N PRO A 464 30.02 18.28 -8.66
CA PRO A 464 31.38 18.81 -8.52
C PRO A 464 32.03 18.28 -7.23
N THR A 465 33.25 17.75 -7.30
CA THR A 465 34.04 17.33 -6.11
C THR A 465 35.35 18.10 -6.02
N GLU A 466 35.76 18.46 -4.79
CA GLU A 466 36.99 19.22 -4.50
C GLU A 466 38.27 18.57 -5.06
N HIS A 467 38.25 17.26 -5.33
CA HIS A 467 39.45 16.48 -5.69
C HIS A 467 39.76 16.38 -7.18
N ALA A 468 38.93 16.93 -8.07
CA ALA A 468 39.21 16.90 -9.50
C ALA A 468 40.39 17.82 -9.93
N GLN A 469 40.91 18.69 -9.05
CA GLN A 469 41.84 19.75 -9.46
C GLN A 469 43.22 19.77 -8.78
N ALA A 470 43.52 18.90 -7.81
CA ALA A 470 44.84 18.89 -7.16
C ALA A 470 45.96 18.16 -7.95
N LYS A 471 45.67 17.59 -9.12
CA LYS A 471 46.64 16.81 -9.93
C LYS A 471 47.10 17.49 -11.23
N SER A 472 47.08 18.82 -11.33
CA SER A 472 47.65 19.48 -12.54
C SER A 472 49.08 20.00 -12.37
N ASN A 473 49.66 20.07 -11.18
CA ASN A 473 51.01 20.60 -10.99
C ASN A 473 51.92 19.66 -10.19
N THR A 474 52.40 18.60 -10.85
CA THR A 474 53.77 18.06 -10.64
C THR A 474 54.15 17.24 -11.87
N ALA A 475 55.18 17.69 -12.57
CA ALA A 475 55.72 17.02 -13.74
C ALA A 475 56.32 15.66 -13.36
N SER A 476 55.79 14.55 -13.88
CA SER A 476 56.57 13.32 -14.15
C SER A 476 55.73 12.24 -14.86
N LYS A 477 56.23 11.84 -16.04
CA LYS A 477 56.06 10.56 -16.76
C LYS A 477 54.73 10.26 -17.48
N ARG A 478 54.86 10.24 -18.82
CA ARG A 478 53.96 9.67 -19.82
C ARG A 478 53.32 8.35 -19.36
N ARG A 479 52.01 8.39 -19.08
CA ARG A 479 51.07 7.28 -19.28
C ARG A 479 49.90 7.83 -20.07
N VAL A 480 49.55 7.15 -21.16
CA VAL A 480 48.37 7.47 -21.96
C VAL A 480 47.15 7.36 -21.06
N GLN A 481 46.54 8.50 -20.77
CA GLN A 481 45.32 8.62 -19.98
C GLN A 481 44.17 8.68 -20.98
N ILE A 482 43.37 7.62 -21.06
CA ILE A 482 42.12 7.63 -21.84
C ILE A 482 41.17 8.60 -21.13
N HIS A 483 40.91 9.75 -21.76
CA HIS A 483 39.88 10.69 -21.32
C HIS A 483 38.50 10.13 -21.70
N ASP A 484 37.85 9.41 -20.78
CA ASP A 484 36.39 9.23 -20.84
C ASP A 484 35.75 10.42 -20.10
N THR A 485 35.67 11.57 -20.79
CA THR A 485 34.99 12.76 -20.27
C THR A 485 33.47 12.57 -20.36
N ARG A 486 32.89 11.79 -19.45
CA ARG A 486 31.45 11.87 -19.21
C ARG A 486 31.12 13.31 -18.77
N PRO A 487 30.20 14.02 -19.45
CA PRO A 487 29.88 15.38 -19.05
C PRO A 487 29.24 15.36 -17.66
N VAL A 488 29.79 16.15 -16.74
CA VAL A 488 29.19 16.44 -15.43
C VAL A 488 27.81 17.06 -15.69
N LYS A 489 26.74 16.49 -15.11
CA LYS A 489 25.36 16.98 -15.27
C LYS A 489 24.80 17.38 -13.89
N PRO A 490 25.32 18.46 -13.29
CA PRO A 490 25.02 18.81 -11.91
C PRO A 490 23.53 19.13 -11.73
N GLU A 491 22.89 19.81 -12.69
CA GLU A 491 21.46 20.15 -12.63
C GLU A 491 20.57 18.90 -12.53
N LEU A 492 20.89 17.87 -13.30
CA LEU A 492 20.15 16.61 -13.29
C LEU A 492 20.37 15.86 -11.97
N ALA A 493 21.59 15.88 -11.44
CA ALA A 493 21.90 15.31 -10.13
C ALA A 493 21.07 15.96 -9.03
N LEU A 494 20.96 17.29 -9.02
CA LEU A 494 20.15 18.03 -8.05
C LEU A 494 18.65 17.72 -8.17
N VAL A 495 18.11 17.62 -9.39
CA VAL A 495 16.72 17.20 -9.61
C VAL A 495 16.46 15.81 -9.02
N TYR A 496 17.39 14.87 -9.20
CA TYR A 496 17.27 13.53 -8.63
C TYR A 496 17.33 13.53 -7.11
N ILE A 497 18.28 14.24 -6.51
CA ILE A 497 18.42 14.32 -5.05
C ILE A 497 17.15 14.93 -4.43
N GLU A 498 16.63 16.00 -5.03
CA GLU A 498 15.39 16.62 -4.57
C GLU A 498 14.19 15.68 -4.65
N TYR A 499 14.05 14.94 -5.75
CA TYR A 499 13.01 13.92 -5.89
C TYR A 499 13.13 12.82 -4.83
N LEU A 500 14.36 12.37 -4.54
CA LEU A 500 14.61 11.37 -3.50
C LEU A 500 14.23 11.89 -2.11
N LEU A 501 14.58 13.13 -1.78
CA LEU A 501 14.26 13.73 -0.47
C LEU A 501 12.78 14.06 -0.29
N THR A 502 12.06 14.36 -1.38
CA THR A 502 10.65 14.79 -1.31
C THR A 502 9.68 13.64 -1.11
N HIS A 503 10.00 12.42 -1.58
CA HIS A 503 9.09 11.27 -1.52
C HIS A 503 9.43 10.34 -0.33
N PRO A 504 8.49 10.04 0.60
CA PRO A 504 8.80 9.34 1.85
C PRO A 504 9.55 8.01 1.69
N LYS A 505 9.12 7.15 0.77
CA LYS A 505 9.75 5.84 0.52
C LYS A 505 11.14 5.96 -0.11
N ASN A 506 11.33 6.94 -0.98
CA ASN A 506 12.62 7.18 -1.63
C ASN A 506 13.61 7.79 -0.65
N ARG A 507 13.13 8.68 0.22
CA ARG A 507 13.91 9.26 1.31
C ARG A 507 14.39 8.19 2.26
N GLU A 508 13.52 7.25 2.65
CA GLU A 508 13.90 6.10 3.48
C GLU A 508 14.99 5.25 2.80
N CYS A 509 14.83 4.93 1.51
CA CYS A 509 15.86 4.23 0.73
C CYS A 509 17.19 5.03 0.64
N LEU A 510 17.15 6.34 0.37
CA LEU A 510 18.35 7.20 0.34
C LEU A 510 19.07 7.17 1.69
N LEU A 511 18.31 7.40 2.75
CA LEU A 511 18.83 7.41 4.11
C LEU A 511 19.40 6.05 4.50
N SER A 512 18.95 4.93 3.93
CA SER A 512 19.51 3.59 4.17
C SER A 512 20.93 3.39 3.63
N ALA A 513 21.43 4.30 2.79
CA ALA A 513 22.77 4.21 2.22
C ALA A 513 23.90 4.30 3.27
N PRO A 514 25.11 3.81 2.96
CA PRO A 514 26.24 3.90 3.88
C PRO A 514 26.56 5.36 4.25
N ARG A 515 26.80 5.60 5.54
CA ARG A 515 27.09 6.94 6.08
C ARG A 515 28.21 7.69 5.34
N LYS A 516 29.27 6.99 4.96
CA LYS A 516 30.38 7.57 4.19
C LYS A 516 29.90 8.19 2.87
N LYS A 517 28.96 7.55 2.18
CA LYS A 517 28.37 8.05 0.92
C LYS A 517 27.44 9.24 1.16
N LEU A 518 26.65 9.21 2.24
CA LEU A 518 25.78 10.32 2.62
C LEU A 518 26.59 11.57 3.01
N ASN A 519 27.70 11.40 3.74
CA ASN A 519 28.60 12.50 4.07
C ASN A 519 29.33 13.05 2.85
N HIS A 520 29.73 12.18 1.90
CA HIS A 520 30.30 12.62 0.64
C HIS A 520 29.30 13.46 -0.16
N LEU A 521 28.05 13.00 -0.27
CA LEU A 521 26.97 13.74 -0.92
C LEU A 521 26.72 15.10 -0.25
N LEU A 522 26.68 15.14 1.08
CA LEU A 522 26.50 16.38 1.83
C LEU A 522 27.64 17.37 1.57
N LYS A 523 28.88 16.89 1.52
CA LYS A 523 30.08 17.68 1.22
C LYS A 523 30.11 18.16 -0.23
N ALA A 524 29.68 17.33 -1.18
CA ALA A 524 29.56 17.73 -2.58
C ALA A 524 28.54 18.87 -2.76
N LEU A 525 27.39 18.79 -2.07
CA LEU A 525 26.40 19.89 -2.07
C LEU A 525 26.91 21.14 -1.35
N GLU A 526 27.76 21.00 -0.33
CA GLU A 526 28.36 22.14 0.40
C GLU A 526 29.21 23.04 -0.50
N THR A 527 29.83 22.50 -1.56
CA THR A 527 30.63 23.28 -2.52
C THR A 527 29.84 24.44 -3.16
N SER A 528 28.50 24.35 -3.17
CA SER A 528 27.62 25.45 -3.59
C SER A 528 27.83 26.76 -2.81
N LYS A 529 28.27 26.71 -1.54
CA LYS A 529 28.58 27.92 -0.75
C LYS A 529 29.67 28.76 -1.41
N ALA A 530 30.76 28.12 -1.87
CA ALA A 530 31.85 28.81 -2.53
C ALA A 530 31.45 29.37 -3.90
N ASP A 531 30.60 28.66 -4.64
CA ASP A 531 30.04 29.16 -5.91
C ASP A 531 29.15 30.39 -5.66
N LEU A 532 28.28 30.36 -4.64
CA LEU A 532 27.44 31.49 -4.25
C LEU A 532 28.26 32.70 -3.77
N GLU A 533 29.33 32.49 -3.01
CA GLU A 533 30.28 33.58 -2.66
C GLU A 533 30.89 34.23 -3.91
N SER A 534 31.33 33.42 -4.88
CA SER A 534 31.95 33.93 -6.11
C SER A 534 30.98 34.75 -6.97
N LEU A 535 29.71 34.35 -6.99
CA LEU A 535 28.64 35.03 -7.70
C LEU A 535 28.29 36.39 -7.07
N LEU A 536 28.47 36.55 -5.75
CA LEU A 536 28.23 37.81 -5.05
C LEU A 536 29.41 38.79 -5.18
N GLN A 537 30.65 38.29 -5.24
CA GLN A 537 31.86 39.13 -5.28
C GLN A 537 32.18 39.73 -6.66
N THR A 538 31.67 39.16 -7.76
CA THR A 538 31.95 39.67 -9.11
C THR A 538 30.71 39.60 -10.02
N PRO A 539 30.30 40.69 -10.69
CA PRO A 539 29.26 40.65 -11.71
C PRO A 539 29.72 39.77 -12.89
N GLY A 540 29.07 38.62 -13.09
CA GLY A 540 29.47 37.64 -14.11
C GLY A 540 30.60 36.70 -13.68
N GLY A 541 30.89 36.59 -12.38
CA GLY A 541 31.79 35.57 -11.85
C GLY A 541 31.37 34.19 -12.35
N LYS A 542 32.29 33.46 -13.01
CA LYS A 542 32.01 32.09 -13.45
C LYS A 542 32.10 31.18 -12.23
N PRO A 543 30.98 30.63 -11.73
CA PRO A 543 31.04 29.65 -10.66
C PRO A 543 31.83 28.42 -11.14
N ARG A 544 32.58 27.80 -10.23
CA ARG A 544 33.52 26.73 -10.57
C ARG A 544 32.83 25.38 -10.69
N GLY A 545 31.72 25.19 -9.97
CA GLY A 545 30.93 23.95 -9.96
C GLY A 545 29.52 24.11 -10.56
N PHE A 546 28.66 24.88 -9.89
CA PHE A 546 27.25 25.00 -10.22
C PHE A 546 26.91 26.34 -10.88
N GLY A 547 26.10 26.36 -11.95
CA GLY A 547 25.48 27.61 -12.41
C GLY A 547 24.60 28.25 -11.32
N GLU A 548 24.26 29.54 -11.43
CA GLU A 548 23.53 30.31 -10.39
C GLU A 548 22.31 29.57 -9.82
N ALA A 549 21.37 29.16 -10.67
CA ALA A 549 20.17 28.44 -10.25
C ALA A 549 20.49 27.05 -9.65
N ALA A 550 21.53 26.39 -10.13
CA ALA A 550 21.98 25.10 -9.61
C ALA A 550 22.66 25.26 -8.24
N ALA A 551 23.42 26.33 -8.01
CA ALA A 551 24.09 26.62 -6.76
C ALA A 551 23.07 26.88 -5.64
N LEU A 552 22.04 27.69 -5.92
CA LEU A 552 20.93 27.95 -5.00
C LEU A 552 20.16 26.67 -4.64
N ARG A 553 19.89 25.82 -5.65
CA ARG A 553 19.23 24.52 -5.44
C ARG A 553 20.10 23.55 -4.64
N ALA A 554 21.39 23.48 -4.94
CA ALA A 554 22.35 22.65 -4.21
C ALA A 554 22.49 23.09 -2.74
N PHE A 555 22.53 24.39 -2.48
CA PHE A 555 22.53 24.95 -1.13
C PHE A 555 21.27 24.55 -0.35
N GLY A 556 20.08 24.68 -0.96
CA GLY A 556 18.84 24.23 -0.33
C GLY A 556 18.81 22.72 -0.06
N LEU A 557 19.35 21.90 -0.95
CA LEU A 557 19.47 20.46 -0.75
C LEU A 557 20.49 20.11 0.33
N HIS A 558 21.60 20.86 0.45
CA HIS A 558 22.58 20.71 1.54
C HIS A 558 21.91 20.93 2.90
N CYS A 559 21.19 22.05 3.06
CA CYS A 559 20.49 22.37 4.31
C CYS A 559 19.36 21.35 4.64
N ARG A 560 18.61 20.87 3.64
CA ARG A 560 17.56 19.85 3.87
C ARG A 560 18.13 18.47 4.19
N LEU A 561 19.21 18.08 3.51
CA LEU A 561 19.85 16.79 3.72
C LEU A 561 20.47 16.70 5.13
N SER A 562 21.11 17.77 5.62
CA SER A 562 21.69 17.77 6.98
C SER A 562 20.64 17.45 8.05
N ILE A 563 19.42 17.95 7.91
CA ILE A 563 18.32 17.67 8.86
C ILE A 563 17.81 16.25 8.74
N HIS A 564 17.65 15.74 7.52
CA HIS A 564 17.25 14.35 7.34
C HIS A 564 18.30 13.38 7.90
N LEU A 565 19.58 13.74 7.86
CA LEU A 565 20.65 13.00 8.51
C LEU A 565 20.61 13.17 10.04
N GLN A 566 20.35 14.38 10.57
CA GLN A 566 20.18 14.62 12.01
C GLN A 566 19.02 13.78 12.58
N HIS A 567 17.89 13.74 11.88
CA HIS A 567 16.74 12.91 12.28
C HIS A 567 17.07 11.42 12.26
N LYS A 568 17.80 10.94 11.24
CA LYS A 568 18.14 9.51 11.10
C LYS A 568 19.18 9.06 12.12
N PHE A 569 20.16 9.90 12.45
CA PHE A 569 21.30 9.58 13.32
C PHE A 569 21.20 10.30 14.68
N CYS A 570 19.97 10.55 15.17
CA CYS A 570 19.72 11.34 16.37
C CYS A 570 20.38 10.78 17.65
N SER A 571 20.62 9.46 17.70
CA SER A 571 21.29 8.78 18.82
C SER A 571 22.76 9.16 18.99
N GLU A 572 23.37 9.81 17.99
CA GLU A 572 24.80 10.14 17.97
C GLU A 572 25.10 11.62 18.31
N GLY A 573 24.12 12.38 18.79
CA GLY A 573 24.28 13.78 19.22
C GLY A 573 24.06 14.82 18.11
N LYS A 574 24.64 16.03 18.27
CA LYS A 574 24.37 17.22 17.44
C LYS A 574 25.16 17.30 16.12
N VAL A 575 25.69 16.19 15.60
CA VAL A 575 26.70 16.18 14.52
C VAL A 575 26.25 16.87 13.23
N TYR A 576 24.99 16.70 12.82
CA TYR A 576 24.49 17.33 11.58
C TYR A 576 23.73 18.64 11.85
N LEU A 577 23.27 18.85 13.10
CA LEU A 577 22.75 20.15 13.54
C LEU A 577 23.87 21.20 13.55
N SER A 578 25.08 20.85 13.99
CA SER A 578 26.24 21.75 13.95
C SER A 578 26.62 22.18 12.53
N ILE A 579 26.42 21.33 11.52
CA ILE A 579 26.64 21.70 10.11
C ILE A 579 25.67 22.82 9.68
N LEU A 580 24.42 22.80 10.19
CA LEU A 580 23.47 23.86 9.95
C LEU A 580 23.82 25.14 10.73
N GLU A 581 24.32 25.00 11.97
CA GLU A 581 24.86 26.12 12.75
C GLU A 581 26.03 26.80 12.03
N ASP A 582 27.00 26.02 11.55
CA ASP A 582 28.15 26.45 10.72
C ASP A 582 27.68 27.16 9.45
N THR A 583 26.61 26.65 8.82
CA THR A 583 26.02 27.27 7.63
C THR A 583 25.42 28.64 7.94
N GLY A 584 24.83 28.84 9.12
CA GLY A 584 24.38 30.17 9.48
C GLY A 584 25.51 31.10 9.95
N PHE A 585 26.60 30.59 10.54
CA PHE A 585 27.81 31.41 10.78
C PHE A 585 28.42 31.88 9.46
N TRP A 586 28.43 31.02 8.46
CA TRP A 586 28.80 31.37 7.09
C TRP A 586 27.87 32.46 6.52
N LEU A 587 26.55 32.34 6.70
CA LEU A 587 25.58 33.35 6.27
C LEU A 587 25.84 34.71 6.94
N GLU A 588 26.10 34.74 8.24
CA GLU A 588 26.44 35.97 8.98
C GLU A 588 27.74 36.60 8.46
N SER A 589 28.79 35.79 8.35
CA SER A 589 30.14 36.29 8.03
C SER A 589 30.36 36.65 6.55
N LYS A 590 29.60 36.05 5.63
CA LYS A 590 29.78 36.23 4.17
C LYS A 590 28.63 36.96 3.49
N ILE A 591 27.38 36.68 3.89
CA ILE A 591 26.19 37.20 3.20
C ILE A 591 25.71 38.48 3.87
N LEU A 592 25.58 38.49 5.21
CA LEU A 592 25.14 39.70 5.92
C LEU A 592 26.20 40.81 5.89
N SER A 593 27.48 40.47 6.07
CA SER A 593 28.59 41.41 5.88
C SER A 593 28.58 42.02 4.47
N PHE A 594 28.39 41.21 3.43
CA PHE A 594 28.26 41.69 2.05
C PHE A 594 27.09 42.67 1.87
N ILE A 595 25.94 42.43 2.52
CA ILE A 595 24.79 43.35 2.45
C ILE A 595 25.09 44.67 3.16
N GLN A 596 25.93 44.67 4.19
CA GLN A 596 26.29 45.85 4.98
C GLN A 596 27.40 46.68 4.33
N ASP A 597 28.35 46.03 3.65
CA ASP A 597 29.57 46.66 3.13
C ASP A 597 29.46 47.21 1.70
N GLN A 598 28.37 46.91 0.97
CA GLN A 598 28.24 47.23 -0.46
C GLN A 598 27.25 48.37 -0.74
N GLU A 599 27.50 49.09 -1.84
CA GLU A 599 26.63 50.18 -2.31
C GLU A 599 25.26 49.68 -2.81
N GLU A 600 24.24 50.52 -2.68
CA GLU A 600 22.83 50.17 -2.94
C GLU A 600 22.58 49.72 -4.39
N ASP A 601 23.30 50.29 -5.36
CA ASP A 601 23.17 49.92 -6.78
C ASP A 601 23.83 48.57 -7.10
N TYR A 602 24.90 48.21 -6.40
CA TYR A 602 25.53 46.88 -6.51
C TYR A 602 24.64 45.80 -5.88
N LEU A 603 24.00 46.12 -4.75
CA LEU A 603 23.04 45.24 -4.07
C LEU A 603 21.78 44.95 -4.91
N LYS A 604 21.36 45.89 -5.78
CA LYS A 604 20.23 45.65 -6.70
C LYS A 604 20.53 44.53 -7.69
N LEU A 605 21.78 44.44 -8.19
CA LEU A 605 22.18 43.45 -9.18
C LEU A 605 22.13 42.01 -8.64
N HIS A 606 22.44 41.82 -7.36
CA HIS A 606 22.50 40.51 -6.70
C HIS A 606 21.31 40.20 -5.79
N THR A 607 20.23 40.99 -5.89
CA THR A 607 19.06 40.90 -5.00
C THR A 607 18.46 39.51 -4.91
N VAL A 608 18.31 38.81 -6.04
CA VAL A 608 17.70 37.48 -6.08
C VAL A 608 18.55 36.45 -5.32
N ILE A 609 19.88 36.52 -5.43
CA ILE A 609 20.80 35.52 -4.89
C ILE A 609 20.81 35.57 -3.37
N TYR A 610 21.15 36.72 -2.76
CA TYR A 610 21.18 36.79 -1.29
C TYR A 610 19.79 36.61 -0.67
N GLN A 611 18.72 37.00 -1.37
CA GLN A 611 17.36 36.78 -0.88
C GLN A 611 17.01 35.30 -0.81
N GLN A 612 17.29 34.55 -1.86
CA GLN A 612 17.01 33.12 -1.89
C GLN A 612 17.91 32.34 -0.91
N ILE A 613 19.16 32.75 -0.70
CA ILE A 613 20.03 32.14 0.32
C ILE A 613 19.43 32.29 1.72
N ILE A 614 19.10 33.53 2.12
CA ILE A 614 18.55 33.82 3.45
C ILE A 614 17.20 33.13 3.63
N GLN A 615 16.30 33.23 2.63
CA GLN A 615 14.99 32.59 2.68
C GLN A 615 15.09 31.06 2.79
N THR A 616 16.00 30.43 2.04
CA THR A 616 16.21 28.98 2.06
C THR A 616 16.70 28.53 3.43
N TYR A 617 17.72 29.19 3.97
CA TYR A 617 18.25 28.90 5.31
C TYR A 617 17.17 29.03 6.38
N LEU A 618 16.47 30.18 6.44
CA LEU A 618 15.43 30.44 7.43
C LEU A 618 14.26 29.46 7.33
N THR A 619 13.84 29.09 6.11
CA THR A 619 12.75 28.12 5.89
C THR A 619 13.14 26.76 6.48
N VAL A 620 14.37 26.36 6.22
CA VAL A 620 14.92 25.10 6.71
C VAL A 620 15.06 25.12 8.25
N CYS A 621 15.56 26.20 8.83
CA CYS A 621 15.64 26.38 10.28
C CYS A 621 14.26 26.38 10.96
N LYS A 622 13.25 27.01 10.35
CA LYS A 622 11.86 26.96 10.82
C LYS A 622 11.36 25.52 10.88
N ASP A 623 11.59 24.75 9.80
CA ASP A 623 11.17 23.35 9.73
C ASP A 623 11.88 22.49 10.80
N VAL A 624 13.16 22.77 11.12
CA VAL A 624 13.91 22.11 12.22
C VAL A 624 13.24 22.33 13.57
N VAL A 625 12.87 23.57 13.89
CA VAL A 625 12.20 23.91 15.15
C VAL A 625 10.82 23.25 15.18
N MET A 626 10.06 23.31 14.09
CA MET A 626 8.73 22.71 13.97
C MET A 626 8.74 21.19 14.23
N VAL A 627 9.76 20.47 13.75
CA VAL A 627 9.89 19.02 13.99
C VAL A 627 10.59 18.66 15.31
N GLY A 628 10.95 19.66 16.13
CA GLY A 628 11.54 19.46 17.45
C GLY A 628 13.00 19.01 17.44
N LEU A 629 13.74 19.19 16.34
CA LEU A 629 15.16 18.81 16.24
C LEU A 629 16.13 19.93 16.66
N GLY A 630 15.65 21.17 16.79
CA GLY A 630 16.43 22.32 17.24
C GLY A 630 16.32 22.50 18.75
N ASP A 631 17.45 22.40 19.45
CA ASP A 631 17.55 22.68 20.89
C ASP A 631 17.55 24.18 21.21
N HIS A 632 17.47 24.53 22.49
CA HIS A 632 17.45 25.90 22.98
C HIS A 632 18.64 26.75 22.51
N GLN A 633 19.83 26.15 22.38
CA GLN A 633 21.03 26.83 21.91
C GLN A 633 20.91 27.20 20.44
N PHE A 634 20.47 26.27 19.60
CA PHE A 634 20.20 26.49 18.18
C PHE A 634 19.11 27.56 17.99
N GLN A 635 18.01 27.47 18.76
CA GLN A 635 16.91 28.45 18.70
C GLN A 635 17.40 29.86 19.06
N MET A 636 18.23 29.99 20.10
CA MET A 636 18.82 31.28 20.49
C MET A 636 19.68 31.88 19.39
N GLN A 637 20.58 31.09 18.79
CA GLN A 637 21.41 31.53 17.66
C GLN A 637 20.56 31.94 16.45
N LEU A 638 19.49 31.20 16.15
CA LEU A 638 18.55 31.53 15.08
C LEU A 638 17.86 32.88 15.32
N LEU A 639 17.44 33.17 16.56
CA LEU A 639 16.85 34.45 16.92
C LEU A 639 17.85 35.61 16.80
N GLN A 640 19.09 35.43 17.24
CA GLN A 640 20.17 36.42 17.09
C GLN A 640 20.43 36.73 15.60
N ARG A 641 20.51 35.69 14.76
CA ARG A 641 20.62 35.81 13.30
C ARG A 641 19.45 36.56 12.69
N SER A 642 18.24 36.24 13.13
CA SER A 642 17.02 36.90 12.69
C SER A 642 17.07 38.40 12.98
N LEU A 643 17.61 38.79 14.14
CA LEU A 643 17.83 40.19 14.49
C LEU A 643 18.81 40.87 13.53
N GLY A 644 19.93 40.22 13.20
CA GLY A 644 20.90 40.72 12.22
C GLY A 644 20.32 40.87 10.81
N ILE A 645 19.52 39.90 10.35
CA ILE A 645 18.82 39.95 9.06
C ILE A 645 17.85 41.13 9.00
N MET A 646 17.10 41.39 10.08
CA MET A 646 16.14 42.50 10.13
C MET A 646 16.78 43.88 10.09
N GLN A 647 18.05 44.01 10.50
CA GLN A 647 18.79 45.26 10.46
C GLN A 647 19.27 45.63 9.05
N THR A 648 19.18 44.71 8.09
CA THR A 648 19.56 44.97 6.70
C THR A 648 18.53 45.85 5.97
N VAL A 649 18.96 46.53 4.89
CA VAL A 649 18.13 47.45 4.08
C VAL A 649 16.85 46.77 3.56
N LYS A 650 16.88 45.45 3.35
CA LYS A 650 15.79 44.61 2.84
C LYS A 650 15.29 43.58 3.86
N GLY A 651 15.50 43.81 5.16
CA GLY A 651 15.08 42.87 6.21
C GLY A 651 13.57 42.61 6.25
N PHE A 652 12.75 43.54 5.74
CA PHE A 652 11.29 43.44 5.74
C PHE A 652 10.74 42.28 4.88
N PHE A 653 11.46 41.81 3.85
CA PHE A 653 11.02 40.69 3.01
C PHE A 653 10.85 39.38 3.78
N TYR A 654 11.57 39.22 4.90
CA TYR A 654 11.56 37.98 5.67
C TYR A 654 10.61 38.01 6.85
N VAL A 655 9.94 39.13 7.13
CA VAL A 655 9.11 39.30 8.34
C VAL A 655 8.04 38.22 8.47
N SER A 656 7.38 37.84 7.37
CA SER A 656 6.42 36.72 7.36
C SER A 656 7.04 35.42 7.85
N LEU A 657 8.21 35.05 7.31
CA LEU A 657 8.89 33.80 7.65
C LEU A 657 9.47 33.83 9.07
N LEU A 658 9.95 34.99 9.52
CA LEU A 658 10.45 35.15 10.87
C LEU A 658 9.32 35.11 11.91
N LEU A 659 8.12 35.63 11.61
CA LEU A 659 6.93 35.45 12.44
C LEU A 659 6.54 33.98 12.59
N ASP A 660 6.63 33.19 11.51
CA ASP A 660 6.44 31.75 11.57
C ASP A 660 7.51 31.10 12.46
N ILE A 661 8.78 31.50 12.37
CA ILE A 661 9.85 31.02 13.27
C ILE A 661 9.55 31.33 14.73
N LEU A 662 9.13 32.57 15.05
CA LEU A 662 8.78 32.95 16.42
C LEU A 662 7.63 32.09 16.95
N LYS A 663 6.60 31.86 16.13
CA LYS A 663 5.48 30.96 16.46
C LYS A 663 5.97 29.54 16.78
N GLU A 664 6.79 28.95 15.92
CA GLU A 664 7.30 27.58 16.15
C GLU A 664 8.19 27.51 17.41
N ILE A 665 9.06 28.52 17.65
CA ILE A 665 9.89 28.60 18.86
C ILE A 665 9.01 28.69 20.12
N THR A 666 8.03 29.61 20.13
CA THR A 666 7.07 29.80 21.22
C THR A 666 6.25 28.55 21.52
N GLY A 667 5.92 27.74 20.50
CA GLY A 667 5.25 26.45 20.69
C GLY A 667 6.18 25.34 21.19
N SER A 668 7.44 25.33 20.73
CA SER A 668 8.42 24.28 21.06
C SER A 668 8.94 24.34 22.50
N SER A 669 9.01 25.53 23.09
CA SER A 669 9.60 25.78 24.42
C SER A 669 8.85 25.10 25.58
N LEU A 670 7.62 24.65 25.37
CA LEU A 670 6.81 23.92 26.37
C LEU A 670 6.83 22.40 26.16
N ILE A 671 7.25 21.94 24.97
CA ILE A 671 7.25 20.52 24.58
C ILE A 671 8.58 19.86 24.93
N GLN A 672 9.68 20.61 24.87
CA GLN A 672 11.02 20.14 25.26
C GLN A 672 11.21 20.26 26.79
N LYS A 673 10.92 19.19 27.54
CA LYS A 673 11.28 19.10 28.97
C LYS A 673 12.80 19.24 29.13
N THR A 674 13.27 20.34 29.68
CA THR A 674 14.67 20.52 30.09
C THR A 674 14.77 21.30 31.39
N ASP A 675 15.81 21.01 32.18
CA ASP A 675 15.92 21.22 33.63
C ASP A 675 16.22 22.66 34.12
N SER A 676 16.07 23.71 33.31
CA SER A 676 16.32 25.11 33.74
C SER A 676 15.32 26.13 33.19
N ASP A 677 14.43 26.63 34.07
CA ASP A 677 13.45 27.68 33.75
C ASP A 677 14.11 28.99 33.27
N GLU A 678 15.38 29.23 33.61
CA GLU A 678 16.15 30.44 33.23
C GLU A 678 16.48 30.49 31.73
N GLU A 679 16.85 29.37 31.11
CA GLU A 679 17.19 29.33 29.67
C GLU A 679 15.96 29.60 28.80
N VAL A 680 14.80 29.07 29.21
CA VAL A 680 13.51 29.30 28.57
C VAL A 680 13.09 30.76 28.71
N ALA A 681 13.28 31.36 29.89
CA ALA A 681 12.98 32.77 30.11
C ALA A 681 13.83 33.69 29.20
N MET A 682 15.13 33.43 29.09
CA MET A 682 16.04 34.17 28.20
C MET A 682 15.66 34.03 26.71
N LEU A 683 15.22 32.83 26.31
CA LEU A 683 14.74 32.57 24.96
C LEU A 683 13.47 33.37 24.66
N LEU A 684 12.50 33.36 25.56
CA LEU A 684 11.24 34.09 25.41
C LEU A 684 11.42 35.61 25.46
N ASP A 685 12.35 36.13 26.26
CA ASP A 685 12.77 37.55 26.23
C ASP A 685 13.36 37.91 24.85
N THR A 686 14.17 37.02 24.28
CA THR A 686 14.73 37.24 22.93
C THR A 686 13.63 37.19 21.86
N VAL A 687 12.63 36.30 21.99
CA VAL A 687 11.44 36.25 21.11
C VAL A 687 10.72 37.60 21.12
N GLN A 688 10.50 38.19 22.30
CA GLN A 688 9.88 39.51 22.44
C GLN A 688 10.70 40.59 21.75
N LYS A 689 12.02 40.64 21.98
CA LYS A 689 12.93 41.62 21.35
C LYS A 689 12.91 41.52 19.83
N VAL A 690 12.93 40.29 19.31
CA VAL A 690 12.87 40.01 17.86
C VAL A 690 11.51 40.46 17.30
N PHE A 691 10.41 40.16 17.97
CA PHE A 691 9.07 40.62 17.60
C PHE A 691 8.95 42.15 17.58
N GLN A 692 9.48 42.84 18.59
CA GLN A 692 9.51 44.30 18.65
C GLN A 692 10.24 44.88 17.43
N LYS A 693 11.41 44.34 17.08
CA LYS A 693 12.14 44.79 15.88
C LYS A 693 11.39 44.51 14.57
N MET A 694 10.60 43.43 14.47
CA MET A 694 9.73 43.21 13.31
C MET A 694 8.66 44.29 13.18
N LEU A 695 7.95 44.60 14.27
CA LEU A 695 6.90 45.62 14.24
C LEU A 695 7.49 47.02 13.99
N GLU A 696 8.65 47.34 14.56
CA GLU A 696 9.38 48.56 14.21
C GLU A 696 9.74 48.62 12.72
N CYS A 697 10.17 47.50 12.14
CA CYS A 697 10.52 47.41 10.72
C CYS A 697 9.29 47.64 9.82
N ILE A 698 8.16 46.98 10.14
CA ILE A 698 6.88 47.22 9.46
C ILE A 698 6.48 48.69 9.60
N ALA A 699 6.48 49.25 10.81
CA ALA A 699 6.10 50.65 11.04
C ALA A 699 6.99 51.65 10.29
N ARG A 700 8.30 51.40 10.20
CA ARG A 700 9.24 52.22 9.40
C ARG A 700 8.95 52.14 7.91
N SER A 701 8.55 50.97 7.39
CA SER A 701 8.20 50.81 5.97
C SER A 701 7.01 51.71 5.59
N PHE A 702 5.99 51.82 6.45
CA PHE A 702 4.85 52.73 6.26
C PHE A 702 5.25 54.21 6.22
N ARG A 703 6.26 54.61 6.98
CA ARG A 703 6.75 56.00 6.99
C ARG A 703 7.57 56.35 5.75
N LYS A 704 8.39 55.41 5.25
CA LYS A 704 9.29 55.65 4.12
C LYS A 704 8.62 55.44 2.75
N GLN A 705 7.84 54.37 2.60
CA GLN A 705 7.20 53.97 1.35
C GLN A 705 5.81 53.37 1.63
N PRO A 706 4.74 54.19 1.64
CA PRO A 706 3.40 53.76 2.05
C PRO A 706 2.82 52.60 1.24
N GLU A 707 3.10 52.54 -0.06
CA GLU A 707 2.60 51.47 -0.95
C GLU A 707 3.26 50.11 -0.67
N GLU A 708 4.57 50.08 -0.44
CA GLU A 708 5.29 48.85 -0.06
C GLU A 708 4.91 48.41 1.37
N GLY A 709 4.73 49.37 2.28
CA GLY A 709 4.22 49.11 3.63
C GLY A 709 2.84 48.44 3.62
N LEU A 710 1.92 48.91 2.77
CA LEU A 710 0.61 48.28 2.57
C LEU A 710 0.71 46.84 2.02
N ARG A 711 1.59 46.60 1.03
CA ARG A 711 1.81 45.25 0.49
C ARG A 711 2.38 44.30 1.54
N LEU A 712 3.37 44.76 2.32
CA LEU A 712 3.94 44.01 3.43
C LEU A 712 2.87 43.67 4.48
N LEU A 713 1.98 44.62 4.78
CA LEU A 713 0.92 44.44 5.75
C LEU A 713 -0.04 43.29 5.40
N TYR A 714 -0.44 43.20 4.13
CA TYR A 714 -1.30 42.12 3.66
C TYR A 714 -0.61 40.75 3.73
N SER A 715 0.71 40.68 3.49
CA SER A 715 1.44 39.41 3.53
C SER A 715 1.67 38.91 4.97
N VAL A 716 1.84 39.82 5.95
CA VAL A 716 2.12 39.44 7.34
C VAL A 716 0.87 39.26 8.21
N GLN A 717 -0.32 39.67 7.76
CA GLN A 717 -1.53 39.66 8.59
C GLN A 717 -1.85 38.28 9.16
N ARG A 718 -1.70 37.22 8.36
CA ARG A 718 -1.96 35.84 8.79
C ARG A 718 -0.84 35.31 9.72
N PRO A 719 0.45 35.34 9.35
CA PRO A 719 1.54 34.94 10.24
C PRO A 719 1.51 35.66 11.59
N LEU A 720 1.22 36.97 11.59
CA LEU A 720 1.10 37.78 12.80
C LEU A 720 -0.06 37.31 13.68
N HIS A 721 -1.22 37.03 13.10
CA HIS A 721 -2.35 36.48 13.83
C HIS A 721 -2.06 35.10 14.43
N GLU A 722 -1.40 34.22 13.66
CA GLU A 722 -1.01 32.89 14.13
C GLU A 722 0.00 32.97 15.29
N PHE A 723 0.99 33.85 15.21
CA PHE A 723 1.95 34.10 16.31
C PHE A 723 1.27 34.63 17.58
N ILE A 724 0.43 35.68 17.46
CA ILE A 724 -0.29 36.25 18.60
C ILE A 724 -1.18 35.20 19.27
N THR A 725 -1.84 34.38 18.46
CA THR A 725 -2.68 33.30 18.97
C THR A 725 -1.85 32.24 19.67
N ALA A 726 -0.67 31.88 19.14
CA ALA A 726 0.25 30.96 19.80
C ALA A 726 0.71 31.49 21.16
N VAL A 727 1.16 32.75 21.24
CA VAL A 727 1.53 33.39 22.52
C VAL A 727 0.34 33.42 23.49
N GLN A 728 -0.85 33.76 23.01
CA GLN A 728 -2.06 33.75 23.83
C GLN A 728 -2.42 32.34 24.33
N SER A 729 -2.32 31.32 23.50
CA SER A 729 -2.69 29.95 23.87
C SER A 729 -1.70 29.31 24.85
N TRP A 730 -0.41 29.59 24.68
CA TRP A 730 0.65 28.86 25.36
C TRP A 730 1.30 29.64 26.51
N HIS A 731 1.25 30.97 26.50
CA HIS A 731 2.02 31.83 27.40
C HIS A 731 1.17 32.92 28.08
N THR A 732 -0.14 32.72 28.26
CA THR A 732 -1.01 33.71 28.93
C THR A 732 -0.44 34.18 30.27
N ASP A 733 -0.46 35.49 30.52
CA ASP A 733 -0.02 36.18 31.74
C ASP A 733 1.48 36.08 32.08
N THR A 734 2.30 35.56 31.17
CA THR A 734 3.76 35.52 31.29
C THR A 734 4.41 36.85 30.84
N PRO A 735 5.71 37.10 31.17
CA PRO A 735 6.43 38.29 30.71
C PRO A 735 6.45 38.46 29.19
N VAL A 736 6.60 37.36 28.42
CA VAL A 736 6.61 37.40 26.96
C VAL A 736 5.23 37.75 26.39
N HIS A 737 4.15 37.27 27.00
CA HIS A 737 2.78 37.61 26.59
C HIS A 737 2.48 39.08 26.83
N ARG A 738 2.84 39.61 28.02
CA ARG A 738 2.71 41.04 28.30
C ARG A 738 3.56 41.86 27.33
N GLY A 739 4.84 41.55 27.18
CA GLY A 739 5.75 42.28 26.28
C GLY A 739 5.32 42.29 24.81
N VAL A 740 4.75 41.20 24.30
CA VAL A 740 4.14 41.14 22.95
C VAL A 740 2.93 42.06 22.86
N LEU A 741 2.05 42.05 23.86
CA LEU A 741 0.88 42.93 23.92
C LEU A 741 1.27 44.42 24.05
N SER A 742 2.22 44.77 24.91
CA SER A 742 2.70 46.15 25.04
C SER A 742 3.30 46.66 23.72
N THR A 743 4.02 45.80 22.99
CA THR A 743 4.53 46.11 21.64
C THR A 743 3.40 46.35 20.63
N LEU A 744 2.34 45.54 20.69
CA LEU A 744 1.14 45.69 19.84
C LEU A 744 0.32 46.94 20.18
N ILE A 745 0.42 47.46 21.42
CA ILE A 745 -0.20 48.72 21.85
C ILE A 745 0.64 49.91 21.40
N ALA A 746 1.95 49.86 21.59
CA ALA A 746 2.87 50.95 21.28
C ALA A 746 2.79 51.38 19.81
N GLY A 747 2.70 50.42 18.88
CA GLY A 747 2.62 50.70 17.44
C GLY A 747 1.44 51.63 17.06
N PRO A 748 0.18 51.22 17.32
CA PRO A 748 -1.00 52.03 17.06
C PRO A 748 -1.03 53.36 17.82
N VAL A 749 -0.64 53.36 19.10
CA VAL A 749 -0.58 54.61 19.90
C VAL A 749 0.35 55.61 19.24
N VAL A 750 1.55 55.19 18.82
CA VAL A 750 2.51 56.09 18.16
C VAL A 750 2.01 56.61 16.81
N GLU A 751 1.38 55.77 15.99
CA GLU A 751 0.86 56.19 14.67
C GLU A 751 -0.32 57.14 14.79
N ILE A 752 -1.29 56.84 15.67
CA ILE A 752 -2.46 57.69 15.92
C ILE A 752 -2.01 59.01 16.54
N SER A 753 -1.11 59.00 17.53
CA SER A 753 -0.57 60.23 18.12
C SER A 753 0.14 61.12 17.10
N HIS A 754 0.87 60.53 16.14
CA HIS A 754 1.51 61.29 15.07
C HIS A 754 0.51 61.93 14.10
N GLN A 755 -0.62 61.27 13.83
CA GLN A 755 -1.70 61.84 13.03
C GLN A 755 -2.40 62.98 13.79
N LEU A 756 -2.72 62.78 15.07
CA LEU A 756 -3.38 63.79 15.91
C LEU A 756 -2.55 65.07 16.03
N ARG A 757 -1.21 64.97 16.09
CA ARG A 757 -0.30 66.14 16.10
C ARG A 757 -0.24 66.93 14.80
N LYS A 758 -0.71 66.35 13.68
CA LYS A 758 -0.75 67.04 12.38
C LYS A 758 -2.06 67.80 12.14
N VAL A 759 -3.10 67.50 12.91
CA VAL A 759 -4.39 68.16 12.81
C VAL A 759 -4.25 69.57 13.37
N SER A 760 -4.50 70.57 12.51
CA SER A 760 -4.34 72.00 12.87
C SER A 760 -5.67 72.68 13.17
N ASP A 761 -6.79 72.04 12.83
CA ASP A 761 -8.14 72.59 12.91
C ASP A 761 -9.02 71.74 13.83
N THR A 762 -9.75 72.37 14.76
CA THR A 762 -10.56 71.66 15.78
C THR A 762 -11.77 70.94 15.19
N GLU A 763 -12.21 71.29 13.98
CA GLU A 763 -13.31 70.63 13.26
C GLU A 763 -12.93 69.26 12.65
N GLU A 764 -11.63 68.94 12.52
CA GLU A 764 -11.15 67.63 12.02
C GLU A 764 -11.00 66.56 13.12
N PHE A 765 -11.24 66.91 14.40
CA PHE A 765 -11.20 65.97 15.53
C PHE A 765 -12.49 65.14 15.65
N THR A 766 -12.73 64.23 14.71
CA THR A 766 -13.84 63.26 14.81
C THR A 766 -13.40 61.96 15.50
N PRO A 767 -14.13 61.45 16.51
CA PRO A 767 -13.83 60.17 17.12
C PRO A 767 -14.04 59.02 16.12
N PRO A 768 -13.16 57.99 16.09
CA PRO A 768 -13.31 56.88 15.17
C PRO A 768 -14.50 55.98 15.55
N GLU A 769 -15.39 55.69 14.60
CA GLU A 769 -16.57 54.83 14.79
C GLU A 769 -16.34 53.42 14.24
N HIS A 770 -15.51 53.32 13.21
CA HIS A 770 -15.21 52.09 12.50
C HIS A 770 -13.70 51.83 12.44
N LEU A 771 -13.35 50.57 12.25
CA LEU A 771 -11.96 50.16 12.05
C LEU A 771 -11.31 50.87 10.84
N SER A 772 -12.10 51.22 9.82
CA SER A 772 -11.67 51.99 8.64
C SER A 772 -11.14 53.38 8.98
N ASP A 773 -11.50 53.92 10.14
CA ASP A 773 -11.21 55.31 10.51
C ASP A 773 -9.83 55.43 11.16
N LEU A 774 -9.24 54.29 11.56
CA LEU A 774 -7.86 54.24 12.04
C LEU A 774 -6.86 54.33 10.88
N PRO A 775 -5.66 54.89 11.13
CA PRO A 775 -4.54 54.86 10.19
C PRO A 775 -4.18 53.44 9.74
N PRO A 776 -3.53 53.25 8.56
CA PRO A 776 -3.35 51.93 7.95
C PRO A 776 -2.65 50.87 8.81
N PHE A 777 -1.61 51.23 9.55
CA PHE A 777 -0.87 50.26 10.38
C PHE A 777 -1.69 49.89 11.64
N SER A 778 -2.28 50.88 12.30
CA SER A 778 -3.20 50.76 13.44
C SER A 778 -4.42 49.92 13.09
N ARG A 779 -5.05 50.21 11.95
CA ARG A 779 -6.19 49.47 11.39
C ARG A 779 -5.90 47.99 11.26
N CYS A 780 -4.72 47.62 10.79
CA CYS A 780 -4.36 46.22 10.63
C CYS A 780 -4.11 45.53 11.98
N LEU A 781 -3.33 46.14 12.87
CA LEU A 781 -3.03 45.55 14.17
C LEU A 781 -4.30 45.38 15.02
N ILE A 782 -5.10 46.43 15.15
CA ILE A 782 -6.39 46.37 15.84
C ILE A 782 -7.33 45.39 15.12
N GLY A 783 -7.33 45.37 13.79
CA GLY A 783 -8.09 44.42 12.98
C GLY A 783 -7.71 42.95 13.20
N ILE A 784 -6.47 42.65 13.61
CA ILE A 784 -6.04 41.30 14.01
C ILE A 784 -6.47 40.99 15.44
N ILE A 785 -6.29 41.95 16.36
CA ILE A 785 -6.64 41.80 17.78
C ILE A 785 -8.13 41.50 17.95
N ILE A 786 -9.00 42.23 17.26
CA ILE A 786 -10.47 42.06 17.36
C ILE A 786 -11.00 40.76 16.73
N LYS A 787 -10.15 39.90 16.13
CA LYS A 787 -10.57 38.59 15.62
C LYS A 787 -10.77 37.55 16.74
N SER A 788 -10.16 37.76 17.92
CA SER A 788 -10.20 36.80 19.04
C SER A 788 -10.61 37.49 20.34
N SER A 789 -11.70 37.02 20.94
CA SER A 789 -12.22 37.58 22.20
C SER A 789 -11.24 37.46 23.37
N ASN A 790 -10.41 36.41 23.38
CA ASN A 790 -9.40 36.22 24.42
C ASN A 790 -8.24 37.21 24.27
N VAL A 791 -7.77 37.43 23.04
CA VAL A 791 -6.72 38.41 22.73
C VAL A 791 -7.23 39.83 23.06
N VAL A 792 -8.47 40.17 22.71
CA VAL A 792 -9.09 41.45 23.09
C VAL A 792 -9.09 41.66 24.60
N ARG A 793 -9.43 40.61 25.38
CA ARG A 793 -9.45 40.71 26.85
C ARG A 793 -8.07 41.02 27.41
N SER A 794 -7.06 40.23 27.03
CA SER A 794 -5.68 40.42 27.50
C SER A 794 -5.06 41.72 26.98
N PHE A 795 -5.36 42.12 25.75
CA PHE A 795 -4.94 43.42 25.20
C PHE A 795 -5.49 44.59 26.01
N LEU A 796 -6.76 44.54 26.41
CA LEU A 796 -7.36 45.56 27.28
C LEU A 796 -6.74 45.57 28.68
N ASP A 797 -6.42 44.41 29.25
CA ASP A 797 -5.71 44.34 30.54
C ASP A 797 -4.33 44.98 30.47
N GLU A 798 -3.57 44.68 29.43
CA GLU A 798 -2.23 45.26 29.23
C GLU A 798 -2.34 46.76 28.94
N LEU A 799 -3.31 47.21 28.14
CA LEU A 799 -3.55 48.64 27.90
C LEU A 799 -3.88 49.39 29.19
N LYS A 800 -4.67 48.78 30.08
CA LYS A 800 -4.91 49.31 31.43
C LYS A 800 -3.61 49.45 32.21
N ALA A 801 -2.77 48.42 32.15
CA ALA A 801 -1.49 48.39 32.86
C ALA A 801 -0.56 49.50 32.34
N CYS A 802 -0.33 49.61 31.02
CA CYS A 802 0.51 50.64 30.40
C CYS A 802 0.06 52.07 30.75
N VAL A 803 -1.24 52.32 30.84
CA VAL A 803 -1.78 53.64 31.25
C VAL A 803 -1.61 53.87 32.75
N ALA A 804 -1.69 52.82 33.57
CA ALA A 804 -1.52 52.94 35.02
C ALA A 804 -0.04 53.11 35.43
N SER A 805 0.89 52.51 34.68
CA SER A 805 2.35 52.58 34.88
C SER A 805 3.02 53.79 34.25
N ASP A 806 2.26 54.68 33.61
CA ASP A 806 2.77 55.86 32.88
C ASP A 806 3.65 55.52 31.66
N ASP A 807 3.53 54.30 31.12
CA ASP A 807 4.14 53.96 29.81
C ASP A 807 3.43 54.65 28.63
N ILE A 808 2.15 55.03 28.82
CA ILE A 808 1.37 55.87 27.91
C ILE A 808 1.03 57.18 28.62
N GLU A 809 1.89 58.17 28.45
CA GLU A 809 1.77 59.50 29.04
C GLU A 809 1.57 60.58 27.97
N GLY A 810 0.95 61.70 28.39
CA GLY A 810 0.67 62.84 27.55
C GLY A 810 -0.72 62.78 26.92
N ILE A 811 -1.36 63.94 26.81
CA ILE A 811 -2.76 64.05 26.36
C ILE A 811 -2.98 63.41 24.99
N VAL A 812 -2.05 63.61 24.05
CA VAL A 812 -2.14 63.04 22.69
C VAL A 812 -2.10 61.50 22.72
N CYS A 813 -1.22 60.91 23.54
CA CYS A 813 -1.09 59.44 23.64
C CYS A 813 -2.28 58.81 24.37
N LEU A 814 -2.80 59.49 25.39
CA LEU A 814 -4.03 59.08 26.08
C LEU A 814 -5.25 59.17 25.14
N THR A 815 -5.34 60.22 24.31
CA THR A 815 -6.37 60.34 23.26
C THR A 815 -6.24 59.24 22.20
N ALA A 816 -5.02 58.88 21.79
CA ALA A 816 -4.78 57.75 20.92
C ALA A 816 -5.26 56.41 21.55
N ALA A 817 -5.06 56.22 22.86
CA ALA A 817 -5.60 55.07 23.58
C ALA A 817 -7.14 55.07 23.58
N VAL A 818 -7.79 56.23 23.73
CA VAL A 818 -9.25 56.36 23.60
C VAL A 818 -9.73 55.95 22.20
N HIS A 819 -9.04 56.39 21.14
CA HIS A 819 -9.37 56.00 19.76
C HIS A 819 -9.34 54.48 19.56
N ILE A 820 -8.34 53.79 20.14
CA ILE A 820 -8.24 52.33 20.11
C ILE A 820 -9.41 51.68 20.87
N ILE A 821 -9.73 52.18 22.06
CA ILE A 821 -10.82 51.65 22.91
C ILE A 821 -12.18 51.79 22.21
N LEU A 822 -12.45 52.92 21.57
CA LEU A 822 -13.70 53.18 20.84
C LEU A 822 -13.90 52.17 19.70
N VAL A 823 -12.87 51.92 18.90
CA VAL A 823 -12.93 50.96 17.80
C VAL A 823 -13.08 49.52 18.29
N ILE A 824 -12.42 49.14 19.40
CA ILE A 824 -12.60 47.83 20.02
C ILE A 824 -14.05 47.68 20.54
N ASN A 825 -14.61 48.72 21.16
CA ASN A 825 -15.98 48.72 21.69
C ASN A 825 -17.05 48.66 20.58
N ALA A 826 -16.80 49.30 19.44
CA ALA A 826 -17.64 49.20 18.23
C ALA A 826 -17.53 47.83 17.53
N GLY A 827 -16.51 47.03 17.87
CA GLY A 827 -16.29 45.69 17.33
C GLY A 827 -17.30 44.63 17.79
N LYS A 828 -17.18 43.42 17.22
CA LYS A 828 -18.11 42.29 17.50
C LYS A 828 -18.03 41.74 18.92
N HIS A 829 -16.90 41.90 19.61
CA HIS A 829 -16.65 41.31 20.92
C HIS A 829 -16.79 42.34 22.04
N LYS A 830 -18.00 42.44 22.61
CA LYS A 830 -18.26 43.31 23.78
C LYS A 830 -17.56 42.73 25.01
N SER A 831 -16.68 43.52 25.64
CA SER A 831 -15.94 43.13 26.85
C SER A 831 -16.22 44.10 27.99
N SER A 832 -16.54 43.59 29.19
CA SER A 832 -16.71 44.42 30.39
C SER A 832 -15.45 45.23 30.74
N LYS A 833 -14.28 44.76 30.31
CA LYS A 833 -12.98 45.40 30.54
C LYS A 833 -12.80 46.72 29.80
N VAL A 834 -13.56 46.97 28.73
CA VAL A 834 -13.56 48.25 28.01
C VAL A 834 -13.87 49.41 28.99
N ARG A 835 -14.86 49.22 29.86
CA ARG A 835 -15.26 50.21 30.86
C ARG A 835 -14.15 50.47 31.88
N GLU A 836 -13.44 49.42 32.29
CA GLU A 836 -12.34 49.52 33.27
C GLU A 836 -11.13 50.27 32.71
N VAL A 837 -10.74 49.98 31.47
CA VAL A 837 -9.66 50.69 30.78
C VAL A 837 -10.05 52.14 30.56
N ALA A 838 -11.24 52.40 30.03
CA ALA A 838 -11.74 53.75 29.79
C ALA A 838 -11.78 54.59 31.08
N ALA A 839 -12.20 54.00 32.20
CA ALA A 839 -12.18 54.67 33.50
C ALA A 839 -10.76 54.99 34.00
N THR A 840 -9.77 54.19 33.63
CA THR A 840 -8.36 54.44 33.96
C THR A 840 -7.78 55.57 33.12
N VAL A 841 -8.02 55.54 31.80
CA VAL A 841 -7.62 56.61 30.87
C VAL A 841 -8.30 57.93 31.24
N HIS A 842 -9.60 57.92 31.55
CA HIS A 842 -10.33 59.12 31.96
C HIS A 842 -9.77 59.74 33.25
N ARG A 843 -9.39 58.92 34.24
CA ARG A 843 -8.74 59.42 35.46
C ARG A 843 -7.41 60.10 35.15
N LYS A 844 -6.55 59.49 34.33
CA LYS A 844 -5.26 60.08 33.92
C LYS A 844 -5.46 61.37 33.11
N LEU A 845 -6.40 61.40 32.17
CA LEU A 845 -6.76 62.61 31.41
C LEU A 845 -7.26 63.73 32.33
N LYS A 846 -8.10 63.41 33.31
CA LYS A 846 -8.60 64.39 34.29
C LYS A 846 -7.46 64.99 35.13
N THR A 847 -6.54 64.15 35.61
CA THR A 847 -5.33 64.63 36.31
C THR A 847 -4.47 65.51 35.40
N PHE A 848 -4.36 65.19 34.12
CA PHE A 848 -3.64 66.02 33.14
C PHE A 848 -4.30 67.39 32.93
N MET A 849 -5.64 67.43 32.80
CA MET A 849 -6.42 68.67 32.69
C MET A 849 -6.32 69.54 33.96
N GLU A 850 -6.22 68.93 35.14
CA GLU A 850 -6.01 69.64 36.40
C GLU A 850 -4.60 70.28 36.50
N ILE A 851 -3.60 69.68 35.84
CA ILE A 851 -2.20 70.18 35.79
C ILE A 851 -1.98 71.25 34.70
N THR A 852 -2.66 71.14 33.55
CA THR A 852 -2.52 72.07 32.40
C THR A 852 -3.34 73.37 32.52
N LEU A 853 -4.07 73.57 33.62
CA LEU A 853 -4.77 74.83 33.93
C LEU A 853 -3.82 76.04 34.08
N GLU A 854 -2.50 75.84 34.09
CA GLU A 854 -1.47 76.88 34.28
C GLU A 854 -0.81 77.39 32.97
N GLU A 855 -1.03 76.79 31.79
CA GLU A 855 -0.45 77.26 30.50
C GLU A 855 -1.47 77.23 29.33
N ASP A 856 -1.48 78.30 28.50
CA ASP A 856 -2.25 78.37 27.24
C ASP A 856 -1.52 77.59 26.13
N SER A 857 -1.90 76.33 25.93
CA SER A 857 -1.40 75.49 24.85
C SER A 857 -2.55 74.96 23.98
N ILE A 858 -2.25 74.66 22.71
CA ILE A 858 -3.16 73.96 21.75
C ILE A 858 -3.60 72.57 22.27
N GLU A 859 -2.93 72.07 23.30
CA GLU A 859 -3.22 70.80 23.95
C GLU A 859 -4.38 70.87 24.95
N ARG A 860 -4.80 72.08 25.36
CA ARG A 860 -6.03 72.33 26.12
C ARG A 860 -7.25 72.23 25.22
#